data_AF-A0AAN7PG07-F1
#
_entry.id   AF-A0AAN7PG07-F1
#
_cell.length_a   1.000
_cell.length_b   1.000
_cell.length_c   1.000
_cell.angle_alpha   90.00
_cell.angle_beta   90.00
_cell.angle_gamma   90.00
#
_symmetry.space_group_name_H-M   'P 1'
#
loop_
_entity.id
_entity.type
_entity.pdbx_description
1 polymer ?
#
loop_
_entity_poly.entity_id
_entity_poly.type
_entity_poly.pdbx_seq_one_letter_code
_entity_poly.pdbx_strand_id
1 'polypeptide(L)'
;MLFQKYFQQTVPMKSMSREELLNFTSASNCHICEESFKDEIEKVRDHCHFSGRYRGAAHSLCNLNFKCSQVIPVVFHSLSNYDGHLFIRNLVKKCKGKIDLLPLNKERYISFTITFKNGLKFRFIDSFRFMNSSLDKLASYMDKDHFHIVKSHFRNLTETQFNLISKKGIYPYDYTDSYSKLASTTKLPAKEHFFNSLTNKDISDGDYNHAQTVWNEFNIKNLGEYSDLYLKSDVLILADVFENFRNSCMTTYKLDPVNFFSLPGFTWSAMLKYTKVELELISDIDVLMFVERGIRGGLSQCSIKYSKANNKYLNDRYNPNESENYLIYLDINNLYGLAMSQYLPYGGFKWLNVTTEITNFILHDVKSDSDRGYLLEVDLEYPRNIHDLHNHLPLCAEHKCPPGSKQKKLLATLESKSRYVIHYRNLQQCVKLGMLLRKVHRILEFKQSAWLKNYIDLNTRLRTQATNEFERNQYKLINNAVFGKTMENIRKHRVVKFVKRWHGRYGAEHYISQPNFHSSVIFNNNTVAIEMNKTEILFNKPIYVGMCILDVSKIFLYRFHYDYMLQKFGHQNCHLLYTHTDSLIYNIQHNDIYETIKRDSHMFDTSGYAEDNIFGISRLNKKVLGMMKDECNGGILYEFVGLKSKLYSFKVQNPNDINNTNTTNSQSDSAIVIKKAKGVLDSVVRNTISFDDYLKCIRENVTLLREQRMIRSSTHDIFTIKQNRVALAANDDKRCIQPDGIHTLAWGHYLLSDC
;
A
#
# COMPACT_ATOMS: atom_id res chain seq x y z
N MET A 1 -2.19 35.26 -20.22
CA MET A 1 -1.19 35.58 -19.18
C MET A 1 -0.12 34.50 -19.00
N LEU A 2 -0.36 33.34 -18.34
CA LEU A 2 0.71 32.35 -18.08
C LEU A 2 1.39 31.81 -19.35
N PHE A 3 0.60 31.44 -20.36
CA PHE A 3 1.14 30.96 -21.65
C PHE A 3 2.04 32.01 -22.33
N GLN A 4 1.58 33.25 -22.42
CA GLN A 4 2.35 34.35 -23.01
C GLN A 4 3.64 34.63 -22.24
N LYS A 5 3.58 34.60 -20.91
CA LYS A 5 4.72 34.93 -20.05
C LYS A 5 5.80 33.84 -20.02
N TYR A 6 5.41 32.57 -20.07
CA TYR A 6 6.34 31.46 -19.80
C TYR A 6 6.46 30.42 -20.93
N PHE A 7 5.50 30.32 -21.86
CA PHE A 7 5.44 29.21 -22.82
C PHE A 7 5.47 29.65 -24.30
N GLN A 8 5.27 30.93 -24.60
CA GLN A 8 5.20 31.44 -25.98
C GLN A 8 6.57 31.77 -26.58
N GLN A 9 7.56 32.13 -25.76
CA GLN A 9 8.90 32.48 -26.20
C GLN A 9 9.94 31.65 -25.43
N THR A 10 10.83 30.97 -26.15
CA THR A 10 12.00 30.32 -25.55
C THR A 10 13.02 31.39 -25.21
N VAL A 11 13.42 31.47 -23.94
CA VAL A 11 14.48 32.38 -23.51
C VAL A 11 15.81 31.88 -24.09
N PRO A 12 16.54 32.70 -24.88
CA PRO A 12 17.83 32.32 -25.42
C PRO A 12 18.83 31.99 -24.32
N MET A 13 19.80 31.13 -24.63
CA MET A 13 20.88 30.82 -23.71
C MET A 13 21.65 32.09 -23.33
N LYS A 14 21.85 32.30 -22.03
CA LYS A 14 22.70 33.36 -21.49
C LYS A 14 24.17 33.06 -21.80
N SER A 15 24.99 34.10 -21.81
CA SER A 15 26.45 33.94 -21.86
C SER A 15 26.93 33.05 -20.71
N MET A 16 27.68 32.00 -21.03
CA MET A 16 28.22 31.09 -20.02
C MET A 16 29.30 31.79 -19.18
N SER A 17 29.36 31.46 -17.88
CA SER A 17 30.48 31.83 -17.02
C SER A 17 31.74 31.06 -17.41
N ARG A 18 32.91 31.48 -16.90
CA ARG A 18 34.18 30.75 -17.10
C ARG A 18 34.11 29.32 -16.54
N GLU A 19 33.43 29.14 -15.42
CA GLU A 19 33.22 27.83 -14.79
C GLU A 19 32.32 26.93 -15.64
N GLU A 20 31.23 27.48 -16.19
CA GLU A 20 30.32 26.74 -17.07
C GLU A 20 31.00 26.32 -18.39
N LEU A 21 31.86 27.19 -18.95
CA LEU A 21 32.64 26.85 -20.13
C LEU A 21 33.64 25.73 -19.84
N LEU A 22 34.35 25.81 -18.71
CA LEU A 22 35.23 24.73 -18.26
C LEU A 22 34.46 23.42 -18.10
N ASN A 23 33.32 23.45 -17.40
CA ASN A 23 32.42 22.29 -17.25
C ASN A 23 32.02 21.69 -18.60
N PHE A 24 31.66 22.50 -19.59
CA PHE A 24 31.32 22.02 -20.93
C PHE A 24 32.51 21.35 -21.64
N THR A 25 33.69 21.99 -21.58
CA THR A 25 34.89 21.48 -22.25
C THR A 25 35.39 20.17 -21.64
N SER A 26 35.43 20.07 -20.31
CA SER A 26 35.91 18.90 -19.57
C SER A 26 34.88 17.78 -19.42
N ALA A 27 33.60 18.04 -19.71
CA ALA A 27 32.57 17.00 -19.62
C ALA A 27 32.86 15.82 -20.55
N SER A 28 33.04 14.65 -19.94
CA SER A 28 33.19 13.34 -20.60
C SER A 28 31.85 12.62 -20.82
N ASN A 29 30.82 13.00 -20.07
CA ASN A 29 29.51 12.36 -20.08
C ASN A 29 28.39 13.37 -20.30
N CYS A 30 27.34 12.95 -21.00
CA CYS A 30 26.11 13.69 -21.20
C CYS A 30 25.37 13.82 -19.86
N HIS A 31 25.02 15.05 -19.45
CA HIS A 31 24.32 15.27 -18.18
C HIS A 31 22.86 14.75 -18.16
N ILE A 32 22.31 14.36 -19.32
CA ILE A 32 20.91 13.88 -19.46
C ILE A 32 20.82 12.36 -19.32
N CYS A 33 21.59 11.63 -20.13
CA CYS A 33 21.59 10.15 -20.12
C CYS A 33 22.74 9.55 -19.29
N GLU A 34 23.69 10.38 -18.85
CA GLU A 34 24.88 9.99 -18.06
C GLU A 34 25.88 9.09 -18.82
N GLU A 35 25.66 8.85 -20.11
CA GLU A 35 26.57 8.09 -20.97
C GLU A 35 27.72 8.96 -21.50
N SER A 36 28.82 8.33 -21.88
CA SER A 36 29.99 9.02 -22.43
C SER A 36 29.70 9.67 -23.78
N PHE A 37 30.40 10.76 -24.07
CA PHE A 37 30.47 11.29 -25.42
C PHE A 37 31.31 10.35 -26.29
N LYS A 38 30.76 9.94 -27.43
CA LYS A 38 31.46 9.19 -28.47
C LYS A 38 31.80 10.17 -29.59
N ASP A 39 32.90 9.95 -30.30
CA ASP A 39 33.38 10.86 -31.36
C ASP A 39 32.34 11.11 -32.47
N GLU A 40 31.44 10.14 -32.68
CA GLU A 40 30.37 10.21 -33.69
C GLU A 40 29.16 11.07 -33.27
N ILE A 41 29.00 11.40 -32.00
CA ILE A 41 27.82 12.11 -31.47
C ILE A 41 28.23 13.51 -31.02
N GLU A 42 27.68 14.53 -31.70
CA GLU A 42 27.95 15.93 -31.39
C GLU A 42 27.61 16.31 -29.94
N LYS A 43 28.58 16.89 -29.24
CA LYS A 43 28.45 17.45 -27.89
C LYS A 43 27.88 18.87 -27.96
N VAL A 44 26.67 19.07 -27.44
CA VAL A 44 25.94 20.35 -27.47
C VAL A 44 25.71 20.93 -26.07
N ARG A 45 25.37 22.21 -26.00
CA ARG A 45 25.09 22.95 -24.77
C ARG A 45 23.58 22.95 -24.50
N ASP A 46 23.13 22.20 -23.49
CA ASP A 46 21.74 22.28 -23.03
C ASP A 46 21.54 23.51 -22.13
N HIS A 47 20.36 24.12 -22.23
CA HIS A 47 19.98 25.26 -21.41
C HIS A 47 18.49 25.27 -21.07
N CYS A 48 18.17 25.96 -19.98
CA CYS A 48 16.79 26.13 -19.56
C CYS A 48 16.06 27.16 -20.42
N HIS A 49 15.07 26.73 -21.21
CA HIS A 49 14.26 27.63 -22.04
C HIS A 49 13.40 28.65 -21.26
N PHE A 50 13.33 28.55 -19.93
CA PHE A 50 12.63 29.52 -19.07
C PHE A 50 13.56 30.57 -18.45
N SER A 51 14.81 30.22 -18.15
CA SER A 51 15.76 31.11 -17.45
C SER A 51 16.96 31.53 -18.30
N GLY A 52 17.17 30.87 -19.44
CA GLY A 52 18.35 30.97 -20.30
C GLY A 52 19.62 30.35 -19.71
N ARG A 53 19.58 29.80 -18.49
CA ARG A 53 20.78 29.28 -17.83
C ARG A 53 21.26 27.96 -18.43
N TYR A 54 22.57 27.82 -18.60
CA TYR A 54 23.22 26.57 -18.99
C TYR A 54 22.92 25.47 -17.96
N ARG A 55 22.72 24.24 -18.44
CA ARG A 55 22.42 23.06 -17.60
C ARG A 55 23.52 22.04 -17.62
N GLY A 56 24.17 21.85 -18.76
CA GLY A 56 25.23 20.85 -18.93
C GLY A 56 25.49 20.50 -20.38
N ALA A 57 26.58 19.76 -20.59
CA ALA A 57 26.89 19.17 -21.88
C ALA A 57 25.91 18.01 -22.14
N ALA A 58 25.39 17.91 -23.35
CA ALA A 58 24.46 16.86 -23.74
C ALA A 58 24.79 16.31 -25.13
N HIS A 59 24.40 15.06 -25.40
CA HIS A 59 24.36 14.58 -26.79
C HIS A 59 23.31 15.39 -27.56
N SER A 60 23.59 15.70 -28.82
CA SER A 60 22.65 16.41 -29.71
C SER A 60 21.24 15.80 -29.67
N LEU A 61 21.14 14.46 -29.77
CA LEU A 61 19.87 13.74 -29.71
C LEU A 61 19.19 13.81 -28.34
N CYS A 62 19.94 13.67 -27.24
CA CYS A 62 19.40 13.82 -25.89
C CYS A 62 18.81 15.21 -25.68
N ASN A 63 19.54 16.25 -26.12
CA ASN A 63 19.10 17.64 -26.05
C ASN A 63 17.80 17.88 -26.84
N LEU A 64 17.69 17.35 -28.06
CA LEU A 64 16.47 17.45 -28.87
C LEU A 64 15.26 16.76 -28.22
N ASN A 65 15.49 15.66 -27.50
CA ASN A 65 14.46 14.93 -26.79
C ASN A 65 14.10 15.55 -25.44
N PHE A 66 14.99 16.36 -24.85
CA PHE A 66 14.81 16.99 -23.54
C PHE A 66 13.96 18.25 -23.61
N LYS A 67 12.69 18.07 -24.00
CA LYS A 67 11.74 19.15 -24.25
C LYS A 67 11.13 19.69 -22.95
N CYS A 68 10.93 21.00 -22.90
CA CYS A 68 10.15 21.62 -21.83
C CYS A 68 8.70 21.14 -21.86
N SER A 69 8.22 20.64 -20.72
CA SER A 69 6.84 20.21 -20.57
C SER A 69 5.89 21.40 -20.70
N GLN A 70 4.91 21.29 -21.61
CA GLN A 70 3.78 22.23 -21.75
C GLN A 70 2.65 21.90 -20.74
N VAL A 71 2.99 21.22 -19.63
CA VAL A 71 2.03 20.79 -18.61
C VAL A 71 2.22 21.61 -17.35
N ILE A 72 1.16 22.26 -16.89
CA ILE A 72 1.06 22.89 -15.58
C ILE A 72 0.34 21.91 -14.65
N PRO A 73 1.04 21.34 -13.66
CA PRO A 73 0.40 20.50 -12.65
C PRO A 73 -0.43 21.37 -11.70
N VAL A 74 -1.64 20.90 -11.39
CA VAL A 74 -2.53 21.50 -10.39
C VAL A 74 -2.74 20.47 -9.30
N VAL A 75 -2.24 20.76 -8.10
CA VAL A 75 -2.15 19.80 -7.00
C VAL A 75 -3.30 20.02 -6.03
N PHE A 76 -4.01 18.94 -5.71
CA PHE A 76 -5.04 18.88 -4.68
C PHE A 76 -4.72 17.73 -3.72
N HIS A 77 -5.17 17.81 -2.47
CA HIS A 77 -4.99 16.74 -1.50
C HIS A 77 -6.32 15.99 -1.29
N SER A 78 -6.45 14.78 -1.86
CA SER A 78 -7.70 13.99 -1.95
C SER A 78 -8.66 14.39 -3.09
N LEU A 79 -8.10 14.85 -4.23
CA LEU A 79 -8.85 15.21 -5.44
C LEU A 79 -9.86 14.15 -5.87
N SER A 80 -9.42 12.88 -5.94
CA SER A 80 -10.20 11.78 -6.51
C SER A 80 -11.45 11.42 -5.72
N ASN A 81 -11.51 11.82 -4.44
CA ASN A 81 -12.53 11.37 -3.50
C ASN A 81 -13.52 12.46 -3.11
N TYR A 82 -13.10 13.73 -3.23
CA TYR A 82 -13.88 14.86 -2.72
C TYR A 82 -13.89 16.02 -3.72
N ASP A 83 -12.83 16.82 -3.77
CA ASP A 83 -12.81 18.10 -4.49
C ASP A 83 -13.18 17.98 -5.96
N GLY A 84 -12.73 16.90 -6.62
CA GLY A 84 -13.02 16.66 -8.02
C GLY A 84 -14.52 16.64 -8.32
N HIS A 85 -15.36 16.14 -7.41
CA HIS A 85 -16.80 16.10 -7.61
C HIS A 85 -17.44 17.50 -7.64
N LEU A 86 -16.92 18.44 -6.84
CA LEU A 86 -17.49 19.79 -6.68
C LEU A 86 -17.44 20.64 -7.95
N PHE A 87 -16.39 20.47 -8.76
CA PHE A 87 -16.17 21.35 -9.91
C PHE A 87 -16.13 20.63 -11.25
N ILE A 88 -16.01 19.30 -11.33
CA ILE A 88 -15.90 18.60 -12.63
C ILE A 88 -17.13 18.83 -13.52
N ARG A 89 -18.35 18.87 -12.96
CA ARG A 89 -19.57 19.17 -13.73
C ARG A 89 -19.48 20.53 -14.41
N ASN A 90 -19.07 21.54 -13.65
CA ASN A 90 -18.92 22.92 -14.13
C ASN A 90 -17.73 23.06 -15.08
N LEU A 91 -16.63 22.37 -14.81
CA LEU A 91 -15.43 22.34 -15.63
C LEU A 91 -15.75 21.77 -17.01
N VAL A 92 -16.42 20.62 -17.07
CA VAL A 92 -16.83 19.99 -18.32
C VAL A 92 -17.81 20.90 -19.07
N LYS A 93 -18.77 21.52 -18.38
CA LYS A 93 -19.72 22.44 -19.01
C LYS A 93 -19.02 23.65 -19.65
N LYS A 94 -18.17 24.36 -18.89
CA LYS A 94 -17.62 25.67 -19.28
C LYS A 94 -16.29 25.61 -20.05
N CYS A 95 -15.49 24.56 -19.87
CA CYS A 95 -14.15 24.52 -20.44
C CYS A 95 -14.18 24.27 -21.96
N LYS A 96 -13.45 25.12 -22.71
CA LYS A 96 -13.27 25.00 -24.18
C LYS A 96 -12.15 24.02 -24.57
N GLY A 97 -11.35 23.56 -23.62
CA GLY A 97 -10.26 22.59 -23.85
C GLY A 97 -10.77 21.16 -23.99
N LYS A 98 -9.95 20.30 -24.62
CA LYS A 98 -10.15 18.85 -24.64
C LYS A 98 -9.85 18.29 -23.25
N ILE A 99 -10.73 17.44 -22.72
CA ILE A 99 -10.55 16.81 -21.41
C ILE A 99 -10.18 15.35 -21.62
N ASP A 100 -9.01 14.96 -21.14
CA ASP A 100 -8.52 13.58 -21.09
C ASP A 100 -8.63 13.07 -19.65
N LEU A 101 -9.32 11.94 -19.45
CA LEU A 101 -9.58 11.35 -18.12
C LEU A 101 -8.68 10.15 -17.88
N LEU A 102 -8.26 9.97 -16.63
CA LEU A 102 -7.72 8.73 -16.10
C LEU A 102 -8.70 8.14 -15.07
N PRO A 103 -9.77 7.45 -15.50
CA PRO A 103 -10.86 7.04 -14.63
C PRO A 103 -10.56 5.76 -13.85
N LEU A 104 -11.02 5.71 -12.60
CA LEU A 104 -11.25 4.45 -11.88
C LEU A 104 -12.64 3.90 -12.22
N ASN A 105 -13.64 4.80 -12.26
CA ASN A 105 -15.00 4.53 -12.67
C ASN A 105 -15.61 5.84 -13.24
N LYS A 106 -16.92 5.84 -13.51
CA LYS A 106 -17.65 7.01 -14.04
C LYS A 106 -17.72 8.20 -13.08
N GLU A 107 -17.27 8.10 -11.82
CA GLU A 107 -17.33 9.20 -10.85
C GLU A 107 -15.98 9.56 -10.23
N ARG A 108 -15.06 8.60 -10.09
CA ARG A 108 -13.75 8.79 -9.46
C ARG A 108 -12.66 8.74 -10.51
N TYR A 109 -11.90 9.83 -10.61
CA TYR A 109 -10.81 9.98 -11.56
C TYR A 109 -9.48 10.10 -10.81
N ILE A 110 -8.48 9.31 -11.19
CA ILE A 110 -7.11 9.41 -10.66
C ILE A 110 -6.54 10.79 -10.98
N SER A 111 -6.76 11.23 -12.22
CA SER A 111 -6.33 12.51 -12.75
C SER A 111 -7.20 12.85 -13.95
N PHE A 112 -7.24 14.13 -14.31
CA PHE A 112 -7.76 14.59 -15.58
C PHE A 112 -6.88 15.72 -16.10
N THR A 113 -6.73 15.79 -17.42
CA THR A 113 -5.92 16.81 -18.09
C THR A 113 -6.79 17.60 -19.04
N ILE A 114 -6.67 18.93 -18.96
CA ILE A 114 -7.32 19.85 -19.89
C ILE A 114 -6.27 20.34 -20.88
N THR A 115 -6.45 20.03 -22.15
CA THR A 115 -5.58 20.49 -23.24
C THR A 115 -6.25 21.63 -24.00
N PHE A 116 -5.61 22.79 -24.03
CA PHE A 116 -6.08 23.97 -24.77
C PHE A 116 -5.55 23.97 -26.22
N LYS A 117 -6.17 24.77 -27.10
CA LYS A 117 -5.80 24.83 -28.53
C LYS A 117 -4.35 25.25 -28.79
N ASN A 118 -3.75 26.02 -27.88
CA ASN A 118 -2.36 26.44 -27.93
C ASN A 118 -1.37 25.36 -27.43
N GLY A 119 -1.84 24.15 -27.12
CA GLY A 119 -1.02 23.05 -26.64
C GLY A 119 -0.77 23.03 -25.14
N LEU A 120 -1.12 24.10 -24.40
CA LEU A 120 -0.96 24.16 -22.94
C LEU A 120 -1.90 23.16 -22.27
N LYS A 121 -1.36 22.41 -21.30
CA LYS A 121 -2.07 21.37 -20.57
C LYS A 121 -2.14 21.70 -19.09
N PHE A 122 -3.32 21.66 -18.49
CA PHE A 122 -3.47 21.69 -17.03
C PHE A 122 -3.77 20.27 -16.56
N ARG A 123 -2.88 19.70 -15.75
CA ARG A 123 -3.01 18.33 -15.24
C ARG A 123 -3.33 18.37 -13.77
N PHE A 124 -4.51 17.89 -13.40
CA PHE A 124 -4.94 17.83 -12.02
C PHE A 124 -4.41 16.54 -11.38
N ILE A 125 -3.61 16.67 -10.32
CA ILE A 125 -3.00 15.55 -9.61
C ILE A 125 -3.41 15.55 -8.13
N ASP A 126 -3.42 14.36 -7.55
CA ASP A 126 -3.81 14.13 -6.18
C ASP A 126 -2.57 13.84 -5.32
N SER A 127 -2.13 14.79 -4.49
CA SER A 127 -0.97 14.63 -3.62
C SER A 127 -1.14 13.49 -2.61
N PHE A 128 -2.39 13.13 -2.25
CA PHE A 128 -2.66 12.00 -1.36
C PHE A 128 -2.28 10.66 -1.99
N ARG A 129 -2.24 10.58 -3.34
CA ARG A 129 -1.74 9.40 -4.07
C ARG A 129 -0.21 9.30 -4.09
N PHE A 130 0.48 10.33 -3.61
CA PHE A 130 1.93 10.35 -3.40
C PHE A 130 2.30 10.19 -1.92
N MET A 131 1.57 10.89 -1.06
CA MET A 131 1.78 10.97 0.37
C MET A 131 0.47 10.59 1.06
N ASN A 132 0.32 9.30 1.37
CA ASN A 132 -0.92 8.69 1.87
C ASN A 132 -1.17 8.98 3.37
N SER A 133 -1.11 10.25 3.75
CA SER A 133 -1.31 10.74 5.11
C SER A 133 -2.11 12.04 5.08
N SER A 134 -2.76 12.41 6.18
CA SER A 134 -3.43 13.70 6.29
C SER A 134 -2.42 14.85 6.19
N LEU A 135 -2.85 15.98 5.63
CA LEU A 135 -2.04 17.19 5.57
C LEU A 135 -1.53 17.64 6.95
N ASP A 136 -2.37 17.52 7.99
CA ASP A 136 -1.98 17.81 9.38
C ASP A 136 -0.78 16.98 9.83
N LYS A 137 -0.84 15.66 9.61
CA LYS A 137 0.26 14.75 9.94
C LYS A 137 1.50 15.00 9.07
N LEU A 138 1.34 15.45 7.83
CA LEU A 138 2.48 15.79 6.96
C LEU A 138 3.16 17.10 7.41
N ALA A 139 2.37 18.11 7.73
CA ALA A 139 2.85 19.40 8.20
C ALA A 139 3.59 19.27 9.54
N SER A 140 3.13 18.40 10.45
CA SER A 140 3.78 18.19 11.74
C SER A 140 5.17 17.54 11.67
N TYR A 141 5.53 16.94 10.53
CA TYR A 141 6.88 16.40 10.29
C TYR A 141 7.81 17.39 9.59
N MET A 142 7.32 18.53 9.13
CA MET A 142 8.16 19.53 8.50
C MET A 142 8.89 20.36 9.54
N ASP A 143 10.18 20.56 9.30
CA ASP A 143 10.93 21.60 9.98
C ASP A 143 10.37 22.99 9.59
N LYS A 144 10.33 23.91 10.56
CA LYS A 144 9.84 25.28 10.38
C LYS A 144 10.60 26.03 9.29
N ASP A 145 11.84 25.66 9.05
CA ASP A 145 12.67 26.26 8.00
C ASP A 145 12.24 25.88 6.58
N HIS A 146 11.52 24.77 6.41
CA HIS A 146 11.06 24.31 5.11
C HIS A 146 9.73 24.93 4.65
N PHE A 147 9.10 25.80 5.45
CA PHE A 147 7.86 26.52 5.09
C PHE A 147 8.14 27.80 4.29
N HIS A 148 8.86 27.68 3.18
CA HIS A 148 9.31 28.82 2.39
C HIS A 148 8.16 29.59 1.73
N ILE A 149 7.14 28.87 1.23
CA ILE A 149 6.00 29.45 0.52
C ILE A 149 5.11 30.19 1.52
N VAL A 150 4.79 29.57 2.66
CA VAL A 150 4.04 30.23 3.75
C VAL A 150 4.75 31.52 4.19
N LYS A 151 6.06 31.46 4.50
CA LYS A 151 6.86 32.64 4.90
C LYS A 151 6.87 33.72 3.81
N SER A 152 7.02 33.34 2.54
CA SER A 152 7.06 34.28 1.41
C SER A 152 5.75 35.01 1.18
N HIS A 153 4.64 34.32 1.45
CA HIS A 153 3.29 34.85 1.27
C HIS A 153 2.92 35.76 2.46
N PHE A 154 3.25 35.37 3.68
CA PHE A 154 2.97 36.14 4.89
C PHE A 154 4.25 36.79 5.46
N ARG A 155 4.72 37.84 4.78
CA ARG A 155 6.04 38.46 5.05
C ARG A 155 6.17 39.13 6.42
N ASN A 156 5.06 39.47 7.07
CA ASN A 156 5.02 40.30 8.29
C ASN A 156 4.45 39.56 9.51
N LEU A 157 4.55 38.22 9.58
CA LEU A 157 4.06 37.49 10.74
C LEU A 157 5.03 37.57 11.91
N THR A 158 4.50 37.66 13.11
CA THR A 158 5.27 37.34 14.32
C THR A 158 5.60 35.85 14.37
N GLU A 159 6.60 35.46 15.16
CA GLU A 159 6.95 34.05 15.33
C GLU A 159 5.77 33.23 15.89
N THR A 160 4.99 33.82 16.79
CA THR A 160 3.76 33.23 17.32
C THR A 160 2.74 32.98 16.22
N GLN A 161 2.45 33.98 15.39
CA GLN A 161 1.50 33.85 14.29
C GLN A 161 1.95 32.81 13.26
N PHE A 162 3.24 32.80 12.92
CA PHE A 162 3.81 31.80 12.02
C PHE A 162 3.66 30.37 12.57
N ASN A 163 3.93 30.18 13.87
CA ASN A 163 3.77 28.88 14.53
C ASN A 163 2.30 28.39 14.53
N LEU A 164 1.34 29.31 14.55
CA LEU A 164 -0.08 28.98 14.48
C LEU A 164 -0.47 28.54 13.07
N ILE A 165 -0.11 29.29 12.03
CA ILE A 165 -0.53 28.99 10.64
C ILE A 165 0.30 27.90 9.95
N SER A 166 1.40 27.46 10.56
CA SER A 166 2.18 26.31 10.07
C SER A 166 1.57 24.97 10.49
N LYS A 167 0.58 25.00 11.38
CA LYS A 167 -0.23 23.84 11.76
C LYS A 167 -1.53 23.85 10.97
N LYS A 168 -2.13 22.67 10.79
CA LYS A 168 -3.44 22.60 10.16
C LYS A 168 -4.46 23.32 11.06
N GLY A 169 -5.24 24.21 10.46
CA GLY A 169 -6.28 24.92 11.20
C GLY A 169 -7.40 23.99 11.68
N ILE A 170 -8.24 24.51 12.54
CA ILE A 170 -9.39 23.79 13.11
C ILE A 170 -10.65 24.51 12.65
N TYR A 171 -11.67 23.77 12.22
CA TYR A 171 -12.86 24.37 11.63
C TYR A 171 -14.14 23.69 12.12
N PRO A 172 -15.19 24.45 12.48
CA PRO A 172 -16.46 23.90 12.93
C PRO A 172 -17.34 23.52 11.72
N TYR A 173 -17.03 22.38 11.11
CA TYR A 173 -17.66 21.94 9.84
C TYR A 173 -19.18 21.78 9.96
N ASP A 174 -19.68 21.11 11.00
CA ASP A 174 -21.11 20.83 11.16
C ASP A 174 -21.91 22.09 11.52
N TYR A 175 -21.28 23.08 12.16
CA TYR A 175 -21.90 24.37 12.46
C TYR A 175 -22.06 25.25 11.21
N THR A 176 -21.12 25.16 10.27
CA THR A 176 -21.03 26.05 9.10
C THR A 176 -21.87 25.51 7.94
N ASP A 177 -23.19 25.55 8.09
CA ASP A 177 -24.17 25.01 7.13
C ASP A 177 -24.71 26.04 6.11
N SER A 178 -24.33 27.31 6.24
CA SER A 178 -24.89 28.40 5.44
C SER A 178 -23.91 29.56 5.28
N TYR A 179 -24.01 30.26 4.15
CA TYR A 179 -23.15 31.42 3.87
C TYR A 179 -23.43 32.59 4.82
N SER A 180 -24.67 32.74 5.28
CA SER A 180 -25.06 33.77 6.26
C SER A 180 -24.27 33.64 7.57
N LYS A 181 -24.03 32.42 8.06
CA LYS A 181 -23.24 32.17 9.28
C LYS A 181 -21.81 32.67 9.17
N LEU A 182 -21.20 32.67 7.99
CA LEU A 182 -19.86 33.22 7.80
C LEU A 182 -19.82 34.71 8.16
N ALA A 183 -20.85 35.46 7.75
CA ALA A 183 -20.94 36.89 8.03
C ALA A 183 -21.51 37.21 9.42
N SER A 184 -22.53 36.47 9.88
CA SER A 184 -23.24 36.77 11.11
C SER A 184 -22.55 36.30 12.39
N THR A 185 -21.68 35.29 12.29
CA THR A 185 -20.97 34.74 13.46
C THR A 185 -19.72 35.58 13.73
N THR A 186 -19.82 36.50 14.69
CA THR A 186 -18.78 37.48 15.06
C THR A 186 -17.89 37.04 16.23
N LYS A 187 -18.15 35.87 16.80
CA LYS A 187 -17.33 35.23 17.84
C LYS A 187 -17.02 33.80 17.42
N LEU A 188 -15.91 33.25 17.89
CA LEU A 188 -15.62 31.83 17.70
C LEU A 188 -16.80 30.99 18.25
N PRO A 189 -17.34 30.03 17.49
CA PRO A 189 -18.40 29.15 17.98
C PRO A 189 -18.00 28.43 19.28
N ALA A 190 -18.98 28.13 20.13
CA ALA A 190 -18.75 27.37 21.36
C ALA A 190 -18.19 25.97 21.08
N LYS A 191 -17.55 25.36 22.08
CA LYS A 191 -16.85 24.06 21.94
C LYS A 191 -17.78 22.95 21.43
N GLU A 192 -19.03 22.92 21.89
CA GLU A 192 -20.04 21.95 21.42
C GLU A 192 -20.35 22.03 19.91
N HIS A 193 -20.13 23.19 19.29
CA HIS A 193 -20.36 23.38 17.85
C HIS A 193 -19.22 22.86 16.97
N PHE A 194 -18.14 22.35 17.56
CA PHE A 194 -17.07 21.65 16.86
C PHE A 194 -17.24 20.12 16.84
N PHE A 195 -18.37 19.60 17.31
CA PHE A 195 -18.67 18.17 17.18
C PHE A 195 -18.61 17.71 15.72
N ASN A 196 -17.97 16.57 15.48
CA ASN A 196 -17.85 16.00 14.15
C ASN A 196 -18.74 14.77 14.02
N SER A 197 -19.84 14.92 13.30
CA SER A 197 -20.81 13.85 13.06
C SER A 197 -20.29 12.69 12.18
N LEU A 198 -19.22 12.88 11.40
CA LEU A 198 -18.61 11.81 10.59
C LEU A 198 -17.77 10.86 11.44
N THR A 199 -17.06 11.40 12.43
CA THR A 199 -16.22 10.61 13.35
C THR A 199 -16.90 10.31 14.68
N ASN A 200 -18.06 10.94 14.92
CA ASN A 200 -18.82 10.90 16.17
C ASN A 200 -17.94 11.23 17.38
N LYS A 201 -17.24 12.37 17.28
CA LYS A 201 -16.23 12.80 18.25
C LYS A 201 -16.33 14.31 18.49
N ASP A 202 -16.23 14.71 19.75
CA ASP A 202 -16.02 16.09 20.17
C ASP A 202 -14.60 16.57 19.84
N ILE A 203 -14.45 17.88 19.75
CA ILE A 203 -13.13 18.53 19.69
C ILE A 203 -12.38 18.34 21.02
N SER A 204 -11.06 18.20 20.96
CA SER A 204 -10.23 18.18 22.17
C SER A 204 -10.09 19.58 22.77
N ASP A 205 -9.80 19.68 24.07
CA ASP A 205 -9.51 20.98 24.72
C ASP A 205 -8.32 21.70 24.08
N GLY A 206 -7.27 20.95 23.75
CA GLY A 206 -6.08 21.50 23.10
C GLY A 206 -6.39 22.08 21.71
N ASP A 207 -7.19 21.37 20.93
CA ASP A 207 -7.63 21.84 19.61
C ASP A 207 -8.51 23.10 19.74
N TYR A 208 -9.49 23.09 20.65
CA TYR A 208 -10.36 24.26 20.83
C TYR A 208 -9.58 25.49 21.34
N ASN A 209 -8.63 25.29 22.25
CA ASN A 209 -7.73 26.36 22.70
C ASN A 209 -6.88 26.91 21.55
N HIS A 210 -6.36 26.04 20.67
CA HIS A 210 -5.64 26.49 19.48
C HIS A 210 -6.52 27.35 18.56
N ALA A 211 -7.78 26.96 18.33
CA ALA A 211 -8.73 27.75 17.54
C ALA A 211 -8.98 29.14 18.16
N GLN A 212 -9.11 29.23 19.48
CA GLN A 212 -9.23 30.51 20.20
C GLN A 212 -7.99 31.38 20.04
N THR A 213 -6.79 30.80 20.18
CA THR A 213 -5.54 31.54 20.00
C THR A 213 -5.44 32.10 18.59
N VAL A 214 -5.76 31.31 17.55
CA VAL A 214 -5.77 31.79 16.16
C VAL A 214 -6.77 32.93 15.97
N TRP A 215 -7.99 32.80 16.50
CA TRP A 215 -9.02 33.83 16.39
C TRP A 215 -8.55 35.17 16.97
N ASN A 216 -7.92 35.13 18.14
CA ASN A 216 -7.47 36.33 18.85
C ASN A 216 -6.20 36.94 18.22
N GLU A 217 -5.17 36.13 17.94
CA GLU A 217 -3.87 36.59 17.41
C GLU A 217 -3.96 37.20 16.01
N PHE A 218 -4.94 36.78 15.21
CA PHE A 218 -5.18 37.32 13.87
C PHE A 218 -6.28 38.40 13.85
N ASN A 219 -6.81 38.80 15.01
CA ASN A 219 -7.86 39.80 15.15
C ASN A 219 -9.08 39.51 14.25
N ILE A 220 -9.50 38.24 14.21
CA ILE A 220 -10.58 37.76 13.35
C ILE A 220 -11.92 38.36 13.80
N LYS A 221 -12.65 38.98 12.87
CA LYS A 221 -13.91 39.67 13.17
C LYS A 221 -15.15 38.81 13.00
N ASN A 222 -15.08 37.82 12.11
CA ASN A 222 -16.19 36.92 11.82
C ASN A 222 -15.68 35.57 11.28
N LEU A 223 -16.59 34.61 11.23
CA LEU A 223 -16.29 33.24 10.79
C LEU A 223 -15.87 33.18 9.31
N GLY A 224 -16.26 34.15 8.49
CA GLY A 224 -15.81 34.30 7.10
C GLY A 224 -14.32 34.60 7.00
N GLU A 225 -13.82 35.61 7.74
CA GLU A 225 -12.38 35.90 7.82
C GLU A 225 -11.59 34.72 8.38
N TYR A 226 -12.15 34.01 9.37
CA TYR A 226 -11.56 32.76 9.88
C TYR A 226 -11.45 31.68 8.78
N SER A 227 -12.50 31.52 7.97
CA SER A 227 -12.56 30.58 6.86
C SER A 227 -11.52 30.92 5.78
N ASP A 228 -11.37 32.18 5.43
CA ASP A 228 -10.38 32.63 4.44
C ASP A 228 -8.96 32.36 4.92
N LEU A 229 -8.66 32.66 6.19
CA LEU A 229 -7.34 32.34 6.77
C LEU A 229 -7.10 30.82 6.75
N TYR A 230 -8.08 30.04 7.23
CA TYR A 230 -8.04 28.58 7.27
C TYR A 230 -7.75 27.95 5.89
N LEU A 231 -8.52 28.32 4.87
CA LEU A 231 -8.37 27.79 3.51
C LEU A 231 -7.04 28.19 2.91
N LYS A 232 -6.62 29.43 3.14
CA LYS A 232 -5.37 29.96 2.61
C LYS A 232 -4.15 29.29 3.24
N SER A 233 -4.14 29.10 4.56
CA SER A 233 -3.08 28.35 5.24
C SER A 233 -3.01 26.91 4.73
N ASP A 234 -4.14 26.21 4.59
CA ASP A 234 -4.17 24.82 4.11
C ASP A 234 -3.54 24.67 2.71
N VAL A 235 -3.83 25.60 1.79
CA VAL A 235 -3.25 25.58 0.43
C VAL A 235 -1.74 25.87 0.45
N LEU A 236 -1.29 26.83 1.26
CA LEU A 236 0.12 27.20 1.33
C LEU A 236 0.96 26.11 2.02
N ILE A 237 0.45 25.51 3.11
CA ILE A 237 1.08 24.35 3.77
C ILE A 237 1.19 23.18 2.79
N LEU A 238 0.13 22.87 2.03
CA LEU A 238 0.19 21.81 1.03
C LEU A 238 1.26 22.06 -0.02
N ALA A 239 1.43 23.31 -0.46
CA ALA A 239 2.48 23.67 -1.41
C ALA A 239 3.87 23.39 -0.81
N ASP A 240 4.16 23.85 0.41
CA ASP A 240 5.43 23.60 1.09
C ASP A 240 5.70 22.11 1.31
N VAL A 241 4.69 21.36 1.79
CA VAL A 241 4.78 19.90 1.98
C VAL A 241 5.12 19.19 0.66
N PHE A 242 4.43 19.54 -0.43
CA PHE A 242 4.64 18.87 -1.71
C PHE A 242 5.96 19.28 -2.36
N GLU A 243 6.40 20.53 -2.25
CA GLU A 243 7.73 20.96 -2.74
C GLU A 243 8.85 20.27 -1.97
N ASN A 244 8.74 20.13 -0.65
CA ASN A 244 9.73 19.39 0.13
C ASN A 244 9.81 17.91 -0.32
N PHE A 245 8.65 17.28 -0.53
CA PHE A 245 8.59 15.93 -1.08
C PHE A 245 9.22 15.83 -2.48
N ARG A 246 8.99 16.82 -3.35
CA ARG A 246 9.62 16.90 -4.68
C ARG A 246 11.14 17.00 -4.56
N ASN A 247 11.65 17.85 -3.67
CA ASN A 247 13.08 18.03 -3.44
C ASN A 247 13.75 16.74 -2.93
N SER A 248 13.12 16.05 -1.98
CA SER A 248 13.60 14.75 -1.48
C SER A 248 13.66 13.70 -2.59
N CYS A 249 12.59 13.59 -3.39
CA CYS A 249 12.54 12.68 -4.54
C CYS A 249 13.59 12.99 -5.60
N MET A 250 13.76 14.28 -5.93
CA MET A 250 14.76 14.74 -6.89
C MET A 250 16.18 14.46 -6.39
N THR A 251 16.43 14.65 -5.11
CA THR A 251 17.75 14.38 -4.50
C THR A 251 18.09 12.89 -4.57
N THR A 252 17.16 12.04 -4.13
CA THR A 252 17.37 10.59 -4.00
C THR A 252 17.28 9.84 -5.33
N TYR A 253 16.24 10.11 -6.14
CA TYR A 253 15.91 9.31 -7.33
C TYR A 253 16.15 10.06 -8.65
N LYS A 254 16.54 11.35 -8.60
CA LYS A 254 16.79 12.17 -9.79
C LYS A 254 15.59 12.22 -10.75
N LEU A 255 14.38 12.18 -10.18
CA LEU A 255 13.10 12.27 -10.87
C LEU A 255 12.15 13.15 -10.07
N ASP A 256 11.36 13.97 -10.78
CA ASP A 256 10.39 14.86 -10.16
C ASP A 256 9.00 14.18 -10.12
N PRO A 257 8.44 13.92 -8.92
CA PRO A 257 7.18 13.20 -8.79
C PRO A 257 5.99 13.93 -9.42
N VAL A 258 6.08 15.25 -9.64
CA VAL A 258 5.00 16.04 -10.26
C VAL A 258 4.70 15.64 -11.72
N ASN A 259 5.65 14.97 -12.38
CA ASN A 259 5.47 14.47 -13.75
C ASN A 259 4.67 13.17 -13.81
N PHE A 260 4.33 12.59 -12.66
CA PHE A 260 3.60 11.33 -12.54
C PHE A 260 2.17 11.58 -12.03
N PHE A 261 1.35 10.52 -12.03
CA PHE A 261 -0.02 10.58 -11.51
C PHE A 261 -0.15 10.05 -10.07
N SER A 262 0.84 9.28 -9.61
CA SER A 262 0.84 8.64 -8.29
C SER A 262 2.24 8.11 -7.93
N LEU A 263 2.45 7.79 -6.64
CA LEU A 263 3.72 7.19 -6.18
C LEU A 263 4.08 5.89 -6.92
N PRO A 264 3.15 4.96 -7.22
CA PRO A 264 3.49 3.76 -7.99
C PRO A 264 4.03 4.03 -9.40
N GLY A 265 3.54 5.07 -10.10
CA GLY A 265 4.10 5.44 -11.41
C GLY A 265 5.52 6.00 -11.28
N PHE A 266 5.72 6.84 -10.27
CA PHE A 266 7.01 7.43 -9.93
C PHE A 266 8.05 6.36 -9.56
N THR A 267 7.76 5.53 -8.55
CA THR A 267 8.69 4.50 -8.04
C THR A 267 9.07 3.47 -9.11
N TRP A 268 8.12 3.08 -9.98
CA TRP A 268 8.42 2.20 -11.11
C TRP A 268 9.50 2.78 -12.02
N SER A 269 9.38 4.07 -12.33
CA SER A 269 10.33 4.78 -13.20
C SER A 269 11.66 5.04 -12.49
N ALA A 270 11.62 5.36 -11.18
CA ALA A 270 12.81 5.49 -10.35
C ALA A 270 13.60 4.18 -10.26
N MET A 271 12.89 3.05 -10.08
CA MET A 271 13.48 1.72 -10.06
C MET A 271 14.15 1.40 -11.39
N LEU A 272 13.46 1.58 -12.52
CA LEU A 272 14.04 1.32 -13.86
C LEU A 272 15.26 2.19 -14.13
N LYS A 273 15.20 3.49 -13.78
CA LYS A 273 16.35 4.41 -13.92
C LYS A 273 17.54 3.96 -13.07
N TYR A 274 17.29 3.52 -11.84
CA TYR A 274 18.33 3.13 -10.90
C TYR A 274 18.99 1.79 -11.26
N THR A 275 18.19 0.78 -11.58
CA THR A 275 18.69 -0.58 -11.87
C THR A 275 19.19 -0.74 -13.30
N LYS A 276 18.71 0.11 -14.23
CA LYS A 276 18.95 0.01 -15.68
C LYS A 276 18.55 -1.36 -16.25
N VAL A 277 17.65 -2.08 -15.56
CA VAL A 277 17.20 -3.39 -16.00
C VAL A 277 16.31 -3.26 -17.24
N GLU A 278 16.54 -4.14 -18.21
CA GLU A 278 15.66 -4.31 -19.36
C GLU A 278 14.73 -5.49 -19.11
N LEU A 279 13.44 -5.20 -19.01
CA LEU A 279 12.40 -6.20 -18.78
C LEU A 279 11.72 -6.55 -20.10
N GLU A 280 11.85 -7.80 -20.52
CA GLU A 280 11.20 -8.31 -21.73
C GLU A 280 9.68 -8.22 -21.62
N LEU A 281 9.03 -7.65 -22.62
CA LEU A 281 7.57 -7.64 -22.71
C LEU A 281 7.11 -8.96 -23.34
N ILE A 282 6.18 -9.65 -22.67
CA ILE A 282 5.61 -10.89 -23.18
C ILE A 282 4.80 -10.59 -24.44
N SER A 283 5.25 -11.12 -25.58
CA SER A 283 4.57 -11.07 -26.88
C SER A 283 3.71 -12.31 -27.14
N ASP A 284 4.08 -13.47 -26.58
CA ASP A 284 3.35 -14.72 -26.69
C ASP A 284 2.17 -14.79 -25.70
N ILE A 285 0.95 -14.94 -26.24
CA ILE A 285 -0.27 -15.03 -25.45
C ILE A 285 -0.30 -16.26 -24.54
N ASP A 286 0.31 -17.37 -24.94
CA ASP A 286 0.34 -18.59 -24.14
C ASP A 286 1.24 -18.42 -22.92
N VAL A 287 2.39 -17.76 -23.07
CA VAL A 287 3.25 -17.36 -21.94
C VAL A 287 2.50 -16.41 -21.01
N LEU A 288 1.79 -15.41 -21.56
CA LEU A 288 1.01 -14.47 -20.76
C LEU A 288 -0.06 -15.19 -19.93
N MET A 289 -0.88 -16.03 -20.57
CA MET A 289 -1.93 -16.79 -19.89
C MET A 289 -1.37 -17.80 -18.88
N PHE A 290 -0.22 -18.41 -19.19
CA PHE A 290 0.47 -19.32 -18.30
C PHE A 290 0.94 -18.62 -17.02
N VAL A 291 1.59 -17.47 -17.15
CA VAL A 291 2.01 -16.64 -16.00
C VAL A 291 0.81 -16.14 -15.21
N GLU A 292 -0.26 -15.70 -15.87
CA GLU A 292 -1.48 -15.23 -15.18
C GLU A 292 -2.14 -16.34 -14.35
N ARG A 293 -2.15 -17.58 -14.84
CA ARG A 293 -2.62 -18.74 -14.07
C ARG A 293 -1.76 -19.04 -12.84
N GLY A 294 -0.49 -18.64 -12.85
CA GLY A 294 0.44 -18.77 -11.73
C GLY A 294 0.22 -17.77 -10.60
N ILE A 295 -0.50 -16.67 -10.85
CA ILE A 295 -0.67 -15.58 -9.88
C ILE A 295 -1.60 -16.00 -8.73
N ARG A 296 -1.04 -16.11 -7.52
CA ARG A 296 -1.79 -16.20 -6.25
C ARG A 296 -1.22 -15.26 -5.21
N GLY A 297 -2.10 -14.43 -4.65
CA GLY A 297 -1.76 -13.42 -3.63
C GLY A 297 -1.29 -14.02 -2.30
N GLY A 298 -1.07 -13.13 -1.32
CA GLY A 298 -0.74 -13.52 0.06
C GLY A 298 -1.86 -14.33 0.71
N LEU A 299 -1.49 -15.38 1.44
CA LEU A 299 -2.42 -16.24 2.16
C LEU A 299 -3.01 -15.50 3.37
N SER A 300 -4.29 -15.70 3.66
CA SER A 300 -4.84 -15.26 4.95
C SER A 300 -5.97 -16.17 5.37
N GLN A 301 -5.86 -16.72 6.57
CA GLN A 301 -6.80 -17.68 7.14
C GLN A 301 -6.73 -17.67 8.68
N CYS A 302 -7.83 -18.09 9.30
CA CYS A 302 -7.93 -18.35 10.72
C CYS A 302 -8.02 -19.87 10.90
N SER A 303 -6.99 -20.48 11.47
CA SER A 303 -6.92 -21.94 11.63
C SER A 303 -7.48 -22.38 12.99
N ILE A 304 -7.30 -21.57 14.03
CA ILE A 304 -7.91 -21.75 15.34
C ILE A 304 -8.51 -20.41 15.75
N LYS A 305 -9.79 -20.42 16.13
CA LYS A 305 -10.58 -19.19 16.28
C LYS A 305 -10.52 -18.57 17.68
N TYR A 306 -10.07 -19.30 18.69
CA TYR A 306 -9.92 -18.78 20.04
C TYR A 306 -8.72 -19.44 20.73
N SER A 307 -7.94 -18.66 21.47
CA SER A 307 -6.90 -19.17 22.35
C SER A 307 -6.63 -18.20 23.47
N LYS A 308 -6.33 -18.73 24.66
CA LYS A 308 -5.93 -17.98 25.85
C LYS A 308 -4.57 -18.50 26.32
N ALA A 309 -3.68 -17.60 26.71
CA ALA A 309 -2.37 -17.94 27.26
C ALA A 309 -2.46 -18.16 28.77
N ASN A 310 -1.62 -19.05 29.27
CA ASN A 310 -1.35 -19.31 30.67
C ASN A 310 0.16 -19.45 30.82
N ASN A 311 0.87 -18.42 31.25
CA ASN A 311 2.31 -18.48 31.46
C ASN A 311 2.74 -17.57 32.62
N LYS A 312 3.92 -17.87 33.17
CA LYS A 312 4.52 -17.21 34.34
C LYS A 312 4.64 -15.68 34.24
N TYR A 313 4.60 -15.10 33.03
CA TYR A 313 4.71 -13.66 32.85
C TYR A 313 3.37 -12.91 33.01
N LEU A 314 2.26 -13.63 33.21
CA LEU A 314 0.91 -13.06 33.35
C LEU A 314 0.54 -12.66 34.78
N ASN A 315 1.50 -12.67 35.73
CA ASN A 315 1.32 -12.30 37.14
C ASN A 315 0.06 -12.94 37.74
N ASP A 316 -0.89 -12.12 38.23
CA ASP A 316 -2.15 -12.57 38.86
C ASP A 316 -3.05 -13.42 37.96
N ARG A 317 -2.81 -13.44 36.64
CA ARG A 317 -3.58 -14.23 35.67
C ARG A 317 -2.94 -15.59 35.37
N TYR A 318 -1.75 -15.86 35.89
CA TYR A 318 -1.10 -17.15 35.74
C TYR A 318 -1.73 -18.17 36.69
N ASN A 319 -2.19 -19.30 36.15
CA ASN A 319 -2.65 -20.43 36.93
C ASN A 319 -1.59 -21.55 36.90
N PRO A 320 -0.87 -21.80 38.01
CA PRO A 320 0.15 -22.85 38.06
C PRO A 320 -0.44 -24.28 37.97
N ASN A 321 -1.76 -24.43 38.13
CA ASN A 321 -2.45 -25.72 38.00
C ASN A 321 -2.84 -26.03 36.55
N GLU A 322 -2.72 -25.08 35.63
CA GLU A 322 -2.98 -25.27 34.20
C GLU A 322 -1.65 -25.39 33.44
N SER A 323 -1.67 -26.11 32.32
CA SER A 323 -0.48 -26.26 31.46
C SER A 323 0.00 -24.91 30.95
N GLU A 324 1.33 -24.69 30.90
CA GLU A 324 1.89 -23.47 30.35
C GLU A 324 1.71 -23.39 28.82
N ASN A 325 1.29 -22.22 28.34
CA ASN A 325 1.32 -21.86 26.93
C ASN A 325 1.52 -20.35 26.69
N TYR A 326 2.09 -20.06 25.53
CA TYR A 326 2.52 -18.73 25.12
C TYR A 326 1.85 -18.37 23.79
N LEU A 327 1.23 -17.21 23.73
CA LEU A 327 0.77 -16.64 22.46
C LEU A 327 1.80 -15.62 21.97
N ILE A 328 2.10 -15.65 20.68
CA ILE A 328 3.01 -14.67 20.08
C ILE A 328 2.54 -14.25 18.69
N TYR A 329 2.72 -12.96 18.37
CA TYR A 329 2.40 -12.41 17.07
C TYR A 329 3.66 -11.95 16.35
N LEU A 330 4.06 -12.70 15.32
CA LEU A 330 5.28 -12.45 14.56
C LEU A 330 4.96 -11.93 13.15
N ASP A 331 5.74 -10.99 12.64
CA ASP A 331 5.63 -10.40 11.30
C ASP A 331 7.00 -10.34 10.61
N ILE A 332 7.07 -10.76 9.34
CA ILE A 332 8.32 -10.69 8.58
C ILE A 332 8.58 -9.25 8.15
N ASN A 333 9.72 -8.70 8.57
CA ASN A 333 10.19 -7.39 8.13
C ASN A 333 10.32 -7.32 6.60
N ASN A 334 9.33 -6.69 5.95
CA ASN A 334 9.29 -6.43 4.51
C ASN A 334 9.43 -7.69 3.65
N LEU A 335 8.50 -8.63 3.80
CA LEU A 335 8.48 -9.91 3.08
C LEU A 335 8.63 -9.78 1.55
N TYR A 336 7.88 -8.88 0.92
CA TYR A 336 8.00 -8.69 -0.53
C TYR A 336 9.33 -8.04 -0.90
N GLY A 337 9.87 -7.14 -0.08
CA GLY A 337 11.23 -6.63 -0.23
C GLY A 337 12.27 -7.75 -0.21
N LEU A 338 12.14 -8.70 0.72
CA LEU A 338 13.03 -9.85 0.82
C LEU A 338 12.98 -10.70 -0.44
N ALA A 339 11.79 -10.97 -0.96
CA ALA A 339 11.60 -11.68 -2.23
C ALA A 339 12.13 -10.88 -3.43
N MET A 340 11.96 -9.56 -3.44
CA MET A 340 12.51 -8.66 -4.47
C MET A 340 14.04 -8.59 -4.45
N SER A 341 14.68 -8.87 -3.32
CA SER A 341 16.14 -8.96 -3.22
C SER A 341 16.72 -10.31 -3.69
N GLN A 342 15.88 -11.25 -4.14
CA GLN A 342 16.31 -12.54 -4.69
C GLN A 342 16.53 -12.47 -6.20
N TYR A 343 17.02 -13.58 -6.78
CA TYR A 343 17.07 -13.75 -8.23
C TYR A 343 15.64 -13.76 -8.78
N LEU A 344 15.36 -12.83 -9.70
CA LEU A 344 14.07 -12.64 -10.33
C LEU A 344 14.21 -12.65 -11.86
N PRO A 345 13.18 -13.13 -12.59
CA PRO A 345 13.17 -13.10 -14.03
C PRO A 345 13.31 -11.67 -14.58
N TYR A 346 14.00 -11.52 -15.70
CA TYR A 346 14.01 -10.27 -16.48
C TYR A 346 13.66 -10.48 -17.97
N GLY A 347 13.86 -11.69 -18.52
CA GLY A 347 13.50 -12.02 -19.90
C GLY A 347 14.03 -13.39 -20.33
N GLY A 348 14.17 -13.62 -21.64
CA GLY A 348 14.65 -14.86 -22.24
C GLY A 348 13.67 -16.02 -22.12
N PHE A 349 12.37 -15.76 -22.28
CA PHE A 349 11.34 -16.79 -22.12
C PHE A 349 11.41 -17.84 -23.23
N LYS A 350 11.57 -19.11 -22.84
CA LYS A 350 11.62 -20.24 -23.78
C LYS A 350 10.85 -21.44 -23.22
N TRP A 351 9.93 -21.98 -24.00
CA TRP A 351 9.32 -23.28 -23.70
C TRP A 351 10.34 -24.40 -23.94
N LEU A 352 10.52 -25.28 -22.95
CA LEU A 352 11.35 -26.47 -23.13
C LEU A 352 10.62 -27.53 -23.95
N ASN A 353 11.37 -28.24 -24.80
CA ASN A 353 10.86 -29.34 -25.60
C ASN A 353 10.50 -30.53 -24.71
N VAL A 354 9.26 -31.01 -24.84
CA VAL A 354 8.68 -32.09 -24.03
C VAL A 354 9.47 -33.40 -24.14
N THR A 355 9.94 -33.77 -25.33
CA THR A 355 10.56 -35.10 -25.54
C THR A 355 12.03 -35.15 -25.10
N THR A 356 12.76 -34.03 -25.18
CA THR A 356 14.22 -34.01 -24.97
C THR A 356 14.66 -33.23 -23.73
N GLU A 357 14.05 -32.08 -23.45
CA GLU A 357 14.51 -31.18 -22.38
C GLU A 357 13.75 -31.45 -21.06
N ILE A 358 12.44 -31.72 -21.11
CA ILE A 358 11.66 -32.00 -19.90
C ILE A 358 12.05 -33.34 -19.26
N THR A 359 12.29 -34.38 -20.06
CA THR A 359 12.67 -35.71 -19.56
C THR A 359 14.00 -35.68 -18.78
N ASN A 360 14.91 -34.78 -19.18
CA ASN A 360 16.22 -34.61 -18.55
C ASN A 360 16.23 -33.54 -17.46
N PHE A 361 15.09 -32.89 -17.18
CA PHE A 361 15.02 -31.81 -16.20
C PHE A 361 15.07 -32.38 -14.77
N ILE A 362 16.16 -32.09 -14.06
CA ILE A 362 16.33 -32.47 -12.66
C ILE A 362 16.03 -31.26 -11.77
N LEU A 363 14.86 -31.26 -11.13
CA LEU A 363 14.38 -30.15 -10.30
C LEU A 363 15.37 -29.75 -9.19
N HIS A 364 16.04 -30.72 -8.56
CA HIS A 364 16.92 -30.48 -7.42
C HIS A 364 18.27 -29.86 -7.80
N ASP A 365 18.68 -29.94 -9.07
CA ASP A 365 19.98 -29.43 -9.52
C ASP A 365 19.95 -27.92 -9.81
N VAL A 366 18.75 -27.34 -9.92
CA VAL A 366 18.58 -25.91 -10.18
C VAL A 366 18.86 -25.10 -8.91
N LYS A 367 20.04 -24.47 -8.87
CA LYS A 367 20.42 -23.56 -7.78
C LYS A 367 19.59 -22.27 -7.81
N SER A 368 19.36 -21.70 -6.63
CA SER A 368 18.53 -20.48 -6.48
C SER A 368 19.15 -19.21 -7.08
N ASP A 369 20.45 -19.23 -7.34
CA ASP A 369 21.29 -18.15 -7.88
C ASP A 369 21.80 -18.46 -9.28
N SER A 370 21.28 -19.51 -9.94
CA SER A 370 21.55 -19.75 -11.35
C SER A 370 21.07 -18.57 -12.20
N ASP A 371 21.76 -18.30 -13.29
CA ASP A 371 21.37 -17.36 -14.35
C ASP A 371 20.03 -17.73 -15.02
N ARG A 372 19.57 -18.98 -14.85
CA ARG A 372 18.32 -19.50 -15.38
C ARG A 372 17.38 -19.97 -14.28
N GLY A 373 16.09 -19.68 -14.47
CA GLY A 373 15.00 -20.15 -13.63
C GLY A 373 13.86 -20.72 -14.45
N TYR A 374 12.89 -21.35 -13.77
CA TYR A 374 11.80 -22.07 -14.42
C TYR A 374 10.45 -21.85 -13.75
N LEU A 375 9.40 -21.74 -14.58
CA LEU A 375 8.00 -21.90 -14.18
C LEU A 375 7.49 -23.24 -14.74
N LEU A 376 6.83 -24.05 -13.92
CA LEU A 376 6.39 -25.39 -14.30
C LEU A 376 4.88 -25.54 -14.17
N GLU A 377 4.25 -26.25 -15.10
CA GLU A 377 2.89 -26.79 -14.95
C GLU A 377 2.96 -28.22 -14.43
N VAL A 378 2.48 -28.48 -13.22
CA VAL A 378 2.66 -29.78 -12.56
C VAL A 378 1.37 -30.36 -11.97
N ASP A 379 1.31 -31.67 -11.86
CA ASP A 379 0.38 -32.37 -10.97
C ASP A 379 1.12 -32.73 -9.68
N LEU A 380 0.56 -32.32 -8.55
CA LEU A 380 1.09 -32.58 -7.21
C LEU A 380 0.07 -33.35 -6.40
N GLU A 381 0.47 -34.48 -5.85
CA GLU A 381 -0.33 -35.19 -4.86
C GLU A 381 -0.03 -34.67 -3.46
N TYR A 382 -1.09 -34.58 -2.66
CA TYR A 382 -1.02 -34.29 -1.24
C TYR A 382 -1.25 -35.58 -0.44
N PRO A 383 -0.19 -36.22 0.10
CA PRO A 383 -0.35 -37.46 0.84
C PRO A 383 -1.09 -37.29 2.16
N ARG A 384 -1.94 -38.26 2.53
CA ARG A 384 -2.73 -38.21 3.77
C ARG A 384 -1.87 -38.10 5.03
N ASN A 385 -0.69 -38.71 5.04
CA ASN A 385 0.20 -38.76 6.21
C ASN A 385 0.82 -37.41 6.59
N ILE A 386 0.71 -36.38 5.74
CA ILE A 386 1.18 -35.02 6.04
C ILE A 386 0.03 -34.02 6.29
N HIS A 387 -1.23 -34.48 6.29
CA HIS A 387 -2.39 -33.61 6.45
C HIS A 387 -2.41 -32.90 7.79
N ASP A 388 -2.18 -33.62 8.90
CA ASP A 388 -2.17 -33.01 10.23
C ASP A 388 -1.08 -31.94 10.33
N LEU A 389 0.16 -32.32 9.94
CA LEU A 389 1.32 -31.45 9.94
C LEU A 389 1.06 -30.15 9.16
N HIS A 390 0.35 -30.25 8.03
CA HIS A 390 0.11 -29.13 7.13
C HIS A 390 -1.23 -28.43 7.36
N ASN A 391 -2.09 -28.92 8.26
CA ASN A 391 -3.47 -28.44 8.41
C ASN A 391 -3.52 -26.92 8.64
N HIS A 392 -2.62 -26.38 9.48
CA HIS A 392 -2.62 -24.95 9.80
C HIS A 392 -2.09 -24.04 8.70
N LEU A 393 -1.23 -24.53 7.80
CA LEU A 393 -0.62 -23.72 6.74
C LEU A 393 -0.41 -24.48 5.41
N PRO A 394 -1.46 -25.01 4.76
CA PRO A 394 -1.28 -25.85 3.58
C PRO A 394 -0.51 -25.15 2.44
N LEU A 395 0.31 -25.94 1.75
CA LEU A 395 1.05 -25.54 0.55
C LEU A 395 0.14 -25.35 -0.68
N CYS A 396 0.64 -24.61 -1.68
CA CYS A 396 0.03 -24.48 -3.01
C CYS A 396 -1.43 -23.98 -3.02
N ALA A 397 -1.70 -22.81 -2.42
CA ALA A 397 -3.05 -22.24 -2.40
C ALA A 397 -3.64 -21.97 -3.81
N GLU A 398 -4.95 -22.14 -3.97
CA GLU A 398 -5.65 -22.05 -5.25
C GLU A 398 -6.90 -21.15 -5.19
N HIS A 399 -7.25 -20.55 -6.33
CA HIS A 399 -8.50 -19.82 -6.47
C HIS A 399 -9.65 -20.79 -6.78
N LYS A 400 -10.42 -21.17 -5.75
CA LYS A 400 -11.59 -22.06 -5.85
C LYS A 400 -12.81 -21.46 -5.15
N CYS A 401 -14.00 -21.93 -5.48
CA CYS A 401 -15.20 -21.65 -4.69
C CYS A 401 -15.20 -22.63 -3.51
N PRO A 402 -15.17 -22.17 -2.26
CA PRO A 402 -15.33 -23.08 -1.14
C PRO A 402 -16.73 -23.75 -1.15
N PRO A 403 -16.89 -24.91 -0.50
CA PRO A 403 -18.18 -25.58 -0.37
C PRO A 403 -19.28 -24.63 0.13
N GLY A 404 -20.45 -24.65 -0.53
CA GLY A 404 -21.58 -23.77 -0.20
C GLY A 404 -21.43 -22.31 -0.63
N SER A 405 -20.33 -21.92 -1.29
CA SER A 405 -20.06 -20.54 -1.70
C SER A 405 -20.09 -20.37 -3.21
N LYS A 406 -20.66 -19.25 -3.69
CA LYS A 406 -20.63 -18.86 -5.11
C LYS A 406 -19.42 -17.98 -5.47
N GLN A 407 -18.61 -17.60 -4.49
CA GLN A 407 -17.51 -16.65 -4.68
C GLN A 407 -16.15 -17.36 -4.67
N LYS A 408 -15.38 -17.18 -5.75
CA LYS A 408 -13.99 -17.65 -5.79
C LYS A 408 -13.14 -16.93 -4.74
N LYS A 409 -12.41 -17.70 -3.94
CA LYS A 409 -11.50 -17.25 -2.89
C LYS A 409 -10.16 -17.95 -3.05
N LEU A 410 -9.10 -17.34 -2.55
CA LEU A 410 -7.82 -18.03 -2.41
C LEU A 410 -7.92 -18.97 -1.19
N LEU A 411 -7.85 -20.27 -1.43
CA LEU A 411 -7.99 -21.33 -0.44
C LEU A 411 -6.66 -22.08 -0.30
N ALA A 412 -6.23 -22.33 0.93
CA ALA A 412 -5.17 -23.28 1.22
C ALA A 412 -5.83 -24.62 1.57
N THR A 413 -5.84 -25.54 0.62
CA THR A 413 -6.48 -26.87 0.74
C THR A 413 -5.42 -27.96 0.75
N LEU A 414 -5.74 -29.09 1.40
CA LEU A 414 -4.95 -30.32 1.41
C LEU A 414 -5.31 -31.26 0.25
N GLU A 415 -6.01 -30.76 -0.77
CA GLU A 415 -6.32 -31.53 -1.98
C GLU A 415 -5.08 -31.67 -2.88
N SER A 416 -5.02 -32.74 -3.67
CA SER A 416 -4.09 -32.82 -4.79
C SER A 416 -4.31 -31.67 -5.79
N LYS A 417 -3.23 -31.18 -6.38
CA LYS A 417 -3.21 -30.06 -7.32
C LYS A 417 -3.01 -30.61 -8.73
N SER A 418 -3.84 -30.19 -9.67
CA SER A 418 -3.68 -30.58 -11.07
C SER A 418 -3.36 -29.37 -11.94
N ARG A 419 -2.41 -29.54 -12.86
CA ARG A 419 -1.94 -28.51 -13.79
C ARG A 419 -1.63 -27.19 -13.09
N TYR A 420 -1.03 -27.28 -11.92
CA TYR A 420 -0.69 -26.16 -11.07
C TYR A 420 0.58 -25.50 -11.60
N VAL A 421 0.49 -24.20 -11.93
CA VAL A 421 1.65 -23.41 -12.35
C VAL A 421 2.46 -23.00 -11.13
N ILE A 422 3.76 -23.22 -11.08
CA ILE A 422 4.58 -22.94 -9.87
C ILE A 422 6.00 -22.52 -10.23
N HIS A 423 6.59 -21.64 -9.43
CA HIS A 423 8.01 -21.33 -9.50
C HIS A 423 8.88 -22.51 -9.03
N TYR A 424 9.99 -22.82 -9.71
CA TYR A 424 10.82 -24.01 -9.42
C TYR A 424 11.25 -24.11 -7.95
N ARG A 425 11.64 -22.99 -7.31
CA ARG A 425 12.03 -22.98 -5.89
C ARG A 425 10.88 -23.35 -4.94
N ASN A 426 9.66 -22.94 -5.27
CA ASN A 426 8.48 -23.33 -4.49
C ASN A 426 8.18 -24.81 -4.68
N LEU A 427 8.34 -25.33 -5.90
CA LEU A 427 8.18 -26.75 -6.18
C LEU A 427 9.21 -27.60 -5.42
N GLN A 428 10.47 -27.19 -5.39
CA GLN A 428 11.53 -27.81 -4.58
C GLN A 428 11.11 -27.88 -3.10
N GLN A 429 10.58 -26.79 -2.54
CA GLN A 429 10.09 -26.76 -1.16
C GLN A 429 8.87 -27.66 -0.94
N CYS A 430 7.94 -27.75 -1.91
CA CYS A 430 6.79 -28.64 -1.80
C CYS A 430 7.20 -30.11 -1.73
N VAL A 431 8.15 -30.51 -2.59
CA VAL A 431 8.69 -31.89 -2.58
C VAL A 431 9.45 -32.16 -1.28
N LYS A 432 10.28 -31.20 -0.82
CA LYS A 432 10.99 -31.30 0.47
C LYS A 432 10.02 -31.51 1.65
N LEU A 433 8.87 -30.85 1.61
CA LEU A 433 7.84 -30.94 2.66
C LEU A 433 6.87 -32.13 2.44
N GLY A 434 7.16 -33.04 1.52
CA GLY A 434 6.45 -34.31 1.38
C GLY A 434 5.32 -34.36 0.35
N MET A 435 5.10 -33.29 -0.44
CA MET A 435 4.20 -33.40 -1.60
C MET A 435 4.87 -34.24 -2.71
N LEU A 436 4.08 -35.04 -3.42
CA LEU A 436 4.62 -35.91 -4.47
C LEU A 436 4.39 -35.28 -5.84
N LEU A 437 5.47 -35.06 -6.59
CA LEU A 437 5.41 -34.64 -7.99
C LEU A 437 4.98 -35.84 -8.85
N ARG A 438 3.76 -35.80 -9.39
CA ARG A 438 3.21 -36.88 -10.22
C ARG A 438 3.51 -36.69 -11.70
N LYS A 439 3.44 -35.46 -12.18
CA LYS A 439 3.63 -35.15 -13.60
C LYS A 439 4.11 -33.72 -13.81
N VAL A 440 5.03 -33.53 -14.75
CA VAL A 440 5.37 -32.22 -15.32
C VAL A 440 4.78 -32.15 -16.72
N HIS A 441 3.91 -31.16 -16.97
CA HIS A 441 3.25 -30.98 -18.26
C HIS A 441 4.04 -30.06 -19.18
N ARG A 442 4.53 -28.94 -18.64
CA ARG A 442 5.26 -27.90 -19.39
C ARG A 442 6.25 -27.19 -18.49
N ILE A 443 7.36 -26.73 -19.07
CA ILE A 443 8.37 -25.92 -18.40
C ILE A 443 8.67 -24.68 -19.25
N LEU A 444 8.60 -23.52 -18.62
CA LEU A 444 9.01 -22.24 -19.19
C LEU A 444 10.32 -21.82 -18.51
N GLU A 445 11.41 -21.82 -19.28
CA GLU A 445 12.71 -21.28 -18.87
C GLU A 445 12.71 -19.75 -18.99
N PHE A 446 13.45 -19.07 -18.11
CA PHE A 446 13.73 -17.64 -18.18
C PHE A 446 15.12 -17.32 -17.62
N LYS A 447 15.68 -16.18 -18.04
CA LYS A 447 16.87 -15.57 -17.43
C LYS A 447 16.50 -14.82 -16.16
N GLN A 448 17.32 -14.95 -15.12
CA GLN A 448 17.12 -14.31 -13.83
C GLN A 448 18.42 -13.75 -13.25
N SER A 449 18.30 -12.72 -12.41
CA SER A 449 19.40 -12.17 -11.61
C SER A 449 18.84 -11.39 -10.42
N ALA A 450 19.68 -11.00 -9.46
CA ALA A 450 19.27 -10.18 -8.32
C ALA A 450 19.17 -8.67 -8.67
N TRP A 451 18.67 -8.33 -9.85
CA TRP A 451 18.69 -6.97 -10.42
C TRP A 451 17.97 -5.92 -9.59
N LEU A 452 16.99 -6.30 -8.75
CA LEU A 452 16.23 -5.37 -7.91
C LEU A 452 16.83 -5.15 -6.52
N LYS A 453 17.79 -6.00 -6.10
CA LYS A 453 18.35 -6.00 -4.74
C LYS A 453 18.92 -4.64 -4.33
N ASN A 454 19.76 -4.03 -5.17
CA ASN A 454 20.40 -2.75 -4.84
C ASN A 454 19.40 -1.61 -4.62
N TYR A 455 18.28 -1.63 -5.35
CA TYR A 455 17.21 -0.64 -5.17
C TYR A 455 16.45 -0.85 -3.86
N ILE A 456 16.18 -2.10 -3.49
CA ILE A 456 15.56 -2.44 -2.20
C ILE A 456 16.50 -2.06 -1.04
N ASP A 457 17.80 -2.32 -1.17
CA ASP A 457 18.81 -2.00 -0.17
C ASP A 457 18.93 -0.49 0.04
N LEU A 458 18.92 0.30 -1.06
CA LEU A 458 18.87 1.77 -1.00
C LEU A 458 17.68 2.26 -0.16
N ASN A 459 16.47 1.82 -0.50
CA ASN A 459 15.25 2.27 0.17
C ASN A 459 15.17 1.75 1.62
N THR A 460 15.73 0.57 1.89
CA THR A 460 15.81 0.02 3.25
C THR A 460 16.76 0.83 4.12
N ARG A 461 17.92 1.22 3.59
CA ARG A 461 18.86 2.12 4.28
C ARG A 461 18.22 3.48 4.59
N LEU A 462 17.57 4.09 3.61
CA LEU A 462 16.86 5.37 3.79
C LEU A 462 15.73 5.24 4.82
N ARG A 463 15.00 4.12 4.81
CA ARG A 463 13.96 3.81 5.82
C ARG A 463 14.54 3.67 7.23
N THR A 464 15.72 3.07 7.37
CA THR A 464 16.39 2.92 8.67
C THR A 464 16.92 4.26 9.20
N GLN A 465 17.38 5.13 8.30
CA GLN A 465 17.88 6.48 8.63
C GLN A 465 16.76 7.49 8.93
N ALA A 466 15.55 7.27 8.39
CA ALA A 466 14.41 8.17 8.55
C ALA A 466 14.02 8.40 10.02
N THR A 467 13.99 9.67 10.42
CA THR A 467 13.74 10.10 11.80
C THR A 467 12.25 10.16 12.13
N ASN A 468 11.39 10.42 11.14
CA ASN A 468 9.94 10.53 11.33
C ASN A 468 9.16 9.33 10.77
N GLU A 469 7.93 9.12 11.24
CA GLU A 469 7.09 7.98 10.86
C GLU A 469 6.65 8.03 9.38
N PHE A 470 6.41 9.23 8.84
CA PHE A 470 5.97 9.41 7.46
C PHE A 470 7.02 8.93 6.46
N GLU A 471 8.26 9.38 6.56
CA GLU A 471 9.36 8.97 5.69
C GLU A 471 9.59 7.46 5.78
N ARG A 472 9.56 6.89 6.99
CA ARG A 472 9.68 5.44 7.19
C ARG A 472 8.58 4.67 6.44
N ASN A 473 7.34 5.16 6.50
CA ASN A 473 6.20 4.57 5.82
C ASN A 473 6.28 4.79 4.29
N GLN A 474 6.82 5.92 3.86
CA GLN A 474 7.00 6.26 2.46
C GLN A 474 8.01 5.34 1.78
N TYR A 475 9.21 5.14 2.34
CA TYR A 475 10.20 4.21 1.78
C TYR A 475 9.69 2.76 1.77
N LYS A 476 8.89 2.36 2.77
CA LYS A 476 8.16 1.08 2.75
C LYS A 476 7.21 1.00 1.56
N LEU A 477 6.43 2.07 1.32
CA LEU A 477 5.48 2.13 0.23
C LEU A 477 6.15 2.14 -1.15
N ILE A 478 7.29 2.83 -1.30
CA ILE A 478 8.08 2.88 -2.54
C ILE A 478 8.48 1.46 -2.98
N ASN A 479 8.98 0.64 -2.05
CA ASN A 479 9.31 -0.77 -2.31
C ASN A 479 8.05 -1.56 -2.69
N ASN A 480 7.00 -1.52 -1.86
CA ASN A 480 5.77 -2.28 -2.11
C ASN A 480 5.07 -1.88 -3.43
N ALA A 481 5.20 -0.62 -3.84
CA ALA A 481 4.60 -0.11 -5.06
C ALA A 481 5.30 -0.63 -6.33
N VAL A 482 6.59 -0.97 -6.28
CA VAL A 482 7.27 -1.66 -7.40
C VAL A 482 6.59 -3.00 -7.67
N PHE A 483 6.41 -3.82 -6.64
CA PHE A 483 5.63 -5.06 -6.74
C PHE A 483 4.20 -4.80 -7.22
N GLY A 484 3.52 -3.79 -6.69
CA GLY A 484 2.16 -3.45 -7.14
C GLY A 484 2.06 -3.14 -8.64
N LYS A 485 3.13 -2.58 -9.24
CA LYS A 485 3.20 -2.24 -10.66
C LYS A 485 3.47 -3.44 -11.57
N THR A 486 4.19 -4.44 -11.10
CA THR A 486 4.32 -5.71 -11.84
C THR A 486 2.98 -6.43 -11.90
N MET A 487 2.12 -6.26 -10.89
CA MET A 487 0.79 -6.89 -10.77
C MET A 487 -0.38 -6.04 -11.31
N GLU A 488 -0.10 -4.96 -12.03
CA GLU A 488 -1.14 -4.05 -12.51
C GLU A 488 -2.01 -4.71 -13.60
N ASN A 489 -3.31 -4.87 -13.31
CA ASN A 489 -4.24 -5.46 -14.26
C ASN A 489 -4.83 -4.42 -15.21
N ILE A 490 -4.22 -4.31 -16.39
CA ILE A 490 -4.61 -3.37 -17.45
C ILE A 490 -5.99 -3.65 -18.07
N ARG A 491 -6.54 -4.86 -17.91
CA ARG A 491 -7.90 -5.22 -18.37
C ARG A 491 -8.97 -4.48 -17.55
N LYS A 492 -8.66 -4.13 -16.30
CA LYS A 492 -9.59 -3.39 -15.41
C LYS A 492 -9.61 -1.89 -15.64
N HIS A 493 -8.67 -1.34 -16.42
CA HIS A 493 -8.66 0.09 -16.73
C HIS A 493 -9.89 0.45 -17.55
N ARG A 494 -10.58 1.51 -17.13
CA ARG A 494 -11.82 1.97 -17.76
C ARG A 494 -11.54 3.05 -18.80
N VAL A 495 -12.43 3.14 -19.79
CA VAL A 495 -12.43 4.23 -20.76
C VAL A 495 -13.73 5.00 -20.55
N VAL A 496 -13.61 6.22 -20.03
CA VAL A 496 -14.75 7.13 -19.80
C VAL A 496 -14.54 8.37 -20.65
N LYS A 497 -15.58 8.79 -21.36
CA LYS A 497 -15.59 10.00 -22.19
C LYS A 497 -16.68 10.93 -21.73
N PHE A 498 -16.37 12.23 -21.63
CA PHE A 498 -17.37 13.26 -21.46
C PHE A 498 -17.82 13.79 -22.81
N VAL A 499 -19.13 13.79 -23.02
CA VAL A 499 -19.76 14.19 -24.28
C VAL A 499 -20.75 15.31 -24.02
N LYS A 500 -20.65 16.39 -24.81
CA LYS A 500 -21.46 17.61 -24.64
C LYS A 500 -22.58 17.77 -25.65
N ARG A 501 -22.61 16.94 -26.69
CA ARG A 501 -23.58 17.00 -27.79
C ARG A 501 -24.17 15.63 -28.06
N TRP A 502 -25.44 15.60 -28.41
CA TRP A 502 -26.13 14.34 -28.74
C TRP A 502 -25.69 13.83 -30.13
N HIS A 503 -25.88 14.64 -31.18
CA HIS A 503 -25.62 14.25 -32.56
C HIS A 503 -24.18 14.46 -33.03
N GLY A 504 -23.87 13.85 -34.19
CA GLY A 504 -22.66 14.06 -34.97
C GLY A 504 -21.52 13.09 -34.63
N ARG A 505 -20.45 13.14 -35.42
CA ARG A 505 -19.23 12.35 -35.18
C ARG A 505 -18.67 12.73 -33.79
N TYR A 506 -18.52 11.77 -32.88
CA TYR A 506 -18.19 11.99 -31.46
C TYR A 506 -19.31 12.58 -30.57
N GLY A 507 -20.56 12.60 -31.04
CA GLY A 507 -21.74 12.82 -30.21
C GLY A 507 -22.08 11.61 -29.34
N ALA A 508 -23.02 11.78 -28.41
CA ALA A 508 -23.44 10.72 -27.50
C ALA A 508 -24.07 9.55 -28.27
N GLU A 509 -24.93 9.86 -29.25
CA GLU A 509 -25.56 8.90 -30.16
C GLU A 509 -24.52 7.99 -30.83
N HIS A 510 -23.46 8.58 -31.38
CA HIS A 510 -22.40 7.84 -32.04
C HIS A 510 -21.66 6.86 -31.12
N TYR A 511 -21.40 7.24 -29.86
CA TYR A 511 -20.71 6.32 -28.93
C TYR A 511 -21.64 5.25 -28.38
N ILE A 512 -22.92 5.58 -28.16
CA ILE A 512 -23.94 4.61 -27.72
C ILE A 512 -24.18 3.57 -28.81
N SER A 513 -24.14 3.96 -30.09
CA SER A 513 -24.32 3.04 -31.22
C SER A 513 -23.11 2.13 -31.48
N GLN A 514 -21.98 2.31 -30.79
CA GLN A 514 -20.80 1.46 -30.99
C GLN A 514 -20.96 0.11 -30.25
N PRO A 515 -20.48 -1.01 -30.83
CA PRO A 515 -20.63 -2.33 -30.25
C PRO A 515 -19.91 -2.51 -28.91
N ASN A 516 -18.90 -1.70 -28.63
CA ASN A 516 -18.18 -1.70 -27.36
C ASN A 516 -18.74 -0.68 -26.34
N PHE A 517 -19.92 -0.12 -26.56
CA PHE A 517 -20.62 0.66 -25.53
C PHE A 517 -20.85 -0.20 -24.29
N HIS A 518 -20.53 0.34 -23.10
CA HIS A 518 -20.79 -0.34 -21.84
C HIS A 518 -21.97 0.27 -21.10
N SER A 519 -21.91 1.58 -20.82
CA SER A 519 -22.98 2.29 -20.13
C SER A 519 -22.83 3.81 -20.25
N SER A 520 -23.88 4.55 -19.91
CA SER A 520 -23.89 6.02 -19.85
C SER A 520 -24.47 6.53 -18.54
N VAL A 521 -24.06 7.73 -18.13
CA VAL A 521 -24.67 8.49 -17.02
C VAL A 521 -24.81 9.94 -17.46
N ILE A 522 -26.01 10.48 -17.31
CA ILE A 522 -26.30 11.89 -17.58
C ILE A 522 -25.96 12.68 -16.32
N PHE A 523 -25.03 13.63 -16.41
CA PHE A 523 -24.69 14.49 -15.27
C PHE A 523 -25.47 15.79 -15.25
N ASN A 524 -25.88 16.28 -16.41
CA ASN A 524 -26.76 17.44 -16.58
C ASN A 524 -27.29 17.45 -18.02
N ASN A 525 -28.18 18.40 -18.33
CA ASN A 525 -28.83 18.54 -19.64
C ASN A 525 -27.85 18.59 -20.83
N ASN A 526 -26.59 18.99 -20.60
CA ASN A 526 -25.61 19.22 -21.66
C ASN A 526 -24.34 18.36 -21.49
N THR A 527 -24.34 17.33 -20.63
CA THR A 527 -23.15 16.50 -20.40
C THR A 527 -23.52 15.08 -20.02
N VAL A 528 -23.00 14.13 -20.81
CA VAL A 528 -23.12 12.68 -20.58
C VAL A 528 -21.72 12.10 -20.41
N ALA A 529 -21.54 11.27 -19.39
CA ALA A 529 -20.39 10.38 -19.28
C ALA A 529 -20.71 9.05 -19.95
N ILE A 530 -19.88 8.64 -20.90
CA ILE A 530 -20.02 7.39 -21.62
C ILE A 530 -18.84 6.49 -21.28
N GLU A 531 -19.12 5.30 -20.80
CA GLU A 531 -18.14 4.26 -20.54
C GLU A 531 -18.11 3.28 -21.71
N MET A 532 -16.90 3.01 -22.21
CA MET A 532 -16.65 2.09 -23.33
C MET A 532 -15.83 0.90 -22.84
N ASN A 533 -16.14 -0.28 -23.36
CA ASN A 533 -15.29 -1.46 -23.27
C ASN A 533 -14.06 -1.28 -24.17
N LYS A 534 -12.93 -1.83 -23.73
CA LYS A 534 -11.71 -1.86 -24.54
C LYS A 534 -11.82 -2.94 -25.61
N THR A 535 -11.56 -2.58 -26.85
CA THR A 535 -11.40 -3.51 -27.97
C THR A 535 -9.97 -4.02 -28.11
N GLU A 536 -9.00 -3.23 -27.63
CA GLU A 536 -7.57 -3.54 -27.68
C GLU A 536 -6.93 -3.30 -26.31
N ILE A 537 -5.98 -4.16 -25.95
CA ILE A 537 -5.29 -4.12 -24.67
C ILE A 537 -3.78 -4.30 -24.89
N LEU A 538 -3.02 -3.24 -24.62
CA LEU A 538 -1.55 -3.29 -24.68
C LEU A 538 -0.97 -3.86 -23.37
N PHE A 539 -0.53 -5.11 -23.40
CA PHE A 539 0.17 -5.77 -22.28
C PHE A 539 1.61 -5.27 -22.15
N ASN A 540 1.79 -4.22 -21.35
CA ASN A 540 3.10 -3.61 -21.06
C ASN A 540 3.47 -3.66 -19.56
N LYS A 541 3.07 -4.75 -18.89
CA LYS A 541 3.38 -4.99 -17.47
C LYS A 541 4.12 -6.32 -17.34
N PRO A 542 5.27 -6.35 -16.66
CA PRO A 542 6.07 -7.56 -16.48
C PRO A 542 5.47 -8.42 -15.36
N ILE A 543 4.29 -8.99 -15.61
CA ILE A 543 3.51 -9.76 -14.61
C ILE A 543 4.25 -11.01 -14.11
N TYR A 544 5.20 -11.52 -14.90
CA TYR A 544 6.05 -12.66 -14.54
C TYR A 544 6.93 -12.36 -13.33
N VAL A 545 7.40 -11.11 -13.19
CA VAL A 545 8.16 -10.67 -12.01
C VAL A 545 7.27 -10.73 -10.77
N GLY A 546 6.04 -10.20 -10.88
CA GLY A 546 5.10 -10.18 -9.77
C GLY A 546 4.64 -11.57 -9.33
N MET A 547 4.41 -12.48 -10.28
CA MET A 547 4.13 -13.89 -10.00
C MET A 547 5.29 -14.55 -9.25
N CYS A 548 6.54 -14.35 -9.70
CA CYS A 548 7.71 -14.92 -9.04
C CYS A 548 7.94 -14.32 -7.64
N ILE A 549 7.74 -13.00 -7.44
CA ILE A 549 7.80 -12.37 -6.12
C ILE A 549 6.78 -13.01 -5.17
N LEU A 550 5.54 -13.22 -5.64
CA LEU A 550 4.49 -13.85 -4.86
C LEU A 550 4.84 -15.28 -4.45
N ASP A 551 5.44 -16.06 -5.33
CA ASP A 551 5.84 -17.43 -4.98
C ASP A 551 7.07 -17.46 -4.08
N VAL A 552 8.14 -16.75 -4.45
CA VAL A 552 9.37 -16.66 -3.64
C VAL A 552 9.09 -16.13 -2.23
N SER A 553 8.16 -15.19 -2.07
CA SER A 553 7.76 -14.69 -0.74
C SER A 553 7.19 -15.80 0.16
N LYS A 554 6.43 -16.74 -0.39
CA LYS A 554 5.85 -17.84 0.38
C LYS A 554 6.94 -18.79 0.90
N ILE A 555 8.06 -18.91 0.19
CA ILE A 555 9.19 -19.75 0.61
C ILE A 555 9.68 -19.36 2.01
N PHE A 556 9.83 -18.06 2.26
CA PHE A 556 10.32 -17.56 3.55
C PHE A 556 9.33 -17.82 4.68
N LEU A 557 8.03 -17.62 4.41
CA LEU A 557 6.97 -17.90 5.38
C LEU A 557 6.92 -19.40 5.73
N TYR A 558 6.94 -20.26 4.71
CA TYR A 558 6.94 -21.71 4.90
C TYR A 558 8.22 -22.21 5.57
N ARG A 559 9.38 -21.64 5.23
CA ARG A 559 10.65 -21.96 5.89
C ARG A 559 10.60 -21.62 7.37
N PHE A 560 10.10 -20.44 7.73
CA PHE A 560 9.97 -20.08 9.14
C PHE A 560 9.00 -21.01 9.89
N HIS A 561 7.86 -21.35 9.28
CA HIS A 561 6.89 -22.25 9.91
C HIS A 561 7.41 -23.69 10.02
N TYR A 562 7.73 -24.32 8.89
CA TYR A 562 8.04 -25.75 8.82
C TYR A 562 9.46 -26.09 9.22
N ASP A 563 10.45 -25.32 8.75
CA ASP A 563 11.86 -25.64 8.99
C ASP A 563 12.37 -25.10 10.34
N TYR A 564 11.68 -24.12 10.95
CA TYR A 564 12.07 -23.54 12.24
C TYR A 564 11.04 -23.79 13.35
N MET A 565 9.84 -23.21 13.27
CA MET A 565 8.87 -23.29 14.39
C MET A 565 8.45 -24.72 14.72
N LEU A 566 8.06 -25.52 13.70
CA LEU A 566 7.63 -26.89 13.93
C LEU A 566 8.78 -27.82 14.33
N GLN A 567 10.00 -27.58 13.84
CA GLN A 567 11.19 -28.33 14.27
C GLN A 567 11.57 -28.00 15.72
N LYS A 568 11.39 -26.74 16.13
CA LYS A 568 11.79 -26.27 17.47
C LYS A 568 10.85 -26.74 18.56
N PHE A 569 9.54 -26.66 18.32
CA PHE A 569 8.52 -26.88 19.34
C PHE A 569 7.76 -28.19 19.15
N GLY A 570 7.86 -28.82 17.98
CA GLY A 570 7.05 -29.97 17.61
C GLY A 570 5.64 -29.57 17.15
N HIS A 571 5.10 -30.33 16.21
CA HIS A 571 3.78 -30.05 15.63
C HIS A 571 2.64 -30.11 16.65
N GLN A 572 2.73 -31.00 17.65
CA GLN A 572 1.71 -31.15 18.69
C GLN A 572 1.65 -29.96 19.66
N ASN A 573 2.77 -29.24 19.85
CA ASN A 573 2.83 -28.13 20.81
C ASN A 573 2.83 -26.75 20.13
N CYS A 574 2.91 -26.68 18.80
CA CYS A 574 3.00 -25.42 18.05
C CYS A 574 1.83 -25.28 17.08
N HIS A 575 0.83 -24.52 17.49
CA HIS A 575 -0.37 -24.30 16.69
C HIS A 575 -0.37 -22.89 16.10
N LEU A 576 -0.46 -22.80 14.77
CA LEU A 576 -0.63 -21.53 14.08
C LEU A 576 -2.11 -21.15 14.13
N LEU A 577 -2.47 -20.15 14.93
CA LEU A 577 -3.84 -19.68 15.11
C LEU A 577 -4.34 -18.92 13.89
N TYR A 578 -3.51 -18.02 13.38
CA TYR A 578 -3.90 -17.08 12.33
C TYR A 578 -2.73 -16.66 11.47
N THR A 579 -2.96 -16.45 10.17
CA THR A 579 -1.97 -15.88 9.26
C THR A 579 -2.56 -14.81 8.34
N HIS A 580 -1.73 -13.83 8.03
CA HIS A 580 -2.05 -12.82 7.03
C HIS A 580 -0.79 -12.36 6.30
N THR A 581 -0.57 -12.89 5.10
CA THR A 581 0.51 -12.60 4.15
C THR A 581 1.91 -12.86 4.70
N ASP A 582 2.36 -12.01 5.62
CA ASP A 582 3.69 -11.92 6.21
C ASP A 582 3.68 -12.16 7.72
N SER A 583 2.50 -12.30 8.30
CA SER A 583 2.29 -12.36 9.75
C SER A 583 1.69 -13.68 10.21
N LEU A 584 2.11 -14.13 11.40
CA LEU A 584 1.81 -15.43 11.99
C LEU A 584 1.52 -15.27 13.49
N ILE A 585 0.38 -15.76 13.96
CA ILE A 585 0.04 -15.80 15.39
C ILE A 585 0.08 -17.25 15.85
N TYR A 586 0.92 -17.56 16.83
CA TYR A 586 1.11 -18.90 17.35
C TYR A 586 0.53 -19.05 18.77
N ASN A 587 0.12 -20.27 19.10
CA ASN A 587 -0.01 -20.80 20.44
C ASN A 587 1.06 -21.90 20.62
N ILE A 588 1.95 -21.71 21.58
CA ILE A 588 3.10 -22.60 21.85
C ILE A 588 2.94 -23.17 23.25
N GLN A 589 2.84 -24.49 23.36
CA GLN A 589 2.68 -25.18 24.63
C GLN A 589 4.04 -25.54 25.25
N HIS A 590 4.08 -25.53 26.58
CA HIS A 590 5.17 -26.02 27.45
C HIS A 590 6.54 -25.33 27.31
N ASN A 591 6.77 -24.50 26.29
CA ASN A 591 8.06 -23.90 26.01
C ASN A 591 7.98 -22.38 26.00
N ASP A 592 8.90 -21.77 26.74
CA ASP A 592 9.06 -20.32 26.78
C ASP A 592 9.63 -19.79 25.46
N ILE A 593 8.76 -19.13 24.68
CA ILE A 593 9.13 -18.53 23.41
C ILE A 593 10.10 -17.36 23.57
N TYR A 594 10.06 -16.64 24.70
CA TYR A 594 10.91 -15.48 24.91
C TYR A 594 12.36 -15.89 25.14
N GLU A 595 12.60 -16.98 25.88
CA GLU A 595 13.93 -17.59 25.99
C GLU A 595 14.45 -18.09 24.64
N THR A 596 13.57 -18.62 23.79
CA THR A 596 13.93 -19.02 22.43
C THR A 596 14.32 -17.81 21.57
N ILE A 597 13.56 -16.70 21.65
CA ILE A 597 13.90 -15.45 20.94
C ILE A 597 15.23 -14.89 21.42
N LYS A 598 15.50 -14.96 22.73
CA LYS A 598 16.77 -14.52 23.32
C LYS A 598 17.96 -15.30 22.78
N ARG A 599 17.86 -16.64 22.75
CA ARG A 599 18.90 -17.53 22.21
C ARG A 599 19.06 -17.36 20.70
N ASP A 600 17.96 -17.36 19.97
CA ASP A 600 17.93 -17.39 18.51
C ASP A 600 17.77 -15.96 17.93
N SER A 601 18.32 -14.95 18.62
CA SER A 601 18.12 -13.51 18.36
C SER A 601 18.49 -13.05 16.95
N HIS A 602 19.38 -13.77 16.28
CA HIS A 602 19.74 -13.55 14.88
C HIS A 602 18.57 -13.75 13.89
N MET A 603 17.46 -14.38 14.32
CA MET A 603 16.24 -14.57 13.51
C MET A 603 15.15 -13.53 13.76
N PHE A 604 15.27 -12.74 14.83
CA PHE A 604 14.19 -11.88 15.32
C PHE A 604 14.57 -10.39 15.30
N ASP A 605 13.59 -9.53 15.02
CA ASP A 605 13.68 -8.08 15.25
C ASP A 605 13.07 -7.76 16.61
N THR A 606 13.96 -7.56 17.59
CA THR A 606 13.63 -7.21 18.99
C THR A 606 13.90 -5.73 19.27
N SER A 607 14.17 -4.92 18.25
CA SER A 607 14.51 -3.49 18.42
C SER A 607 13.40 -2.65 19.05
N GLY A 608 12.16 -3.15 18.94
CA GLY A 608 10.96 -2.54 19.52
C GLY A 608 10.78 -2.79 21.03
N TYR A 609 11.53 -3.71 21.62
CA TYR A 609 11.41 -4.06 23.03
C TYR A 609 11.89 -2.88 23.91
N ALA A 610 11.34 -2.81 25.12
CA ALA A 610 11.88 -1.94 26.18
C ALA A 610 13.32 -2.36 26.53
N GLU A 611 14.14 -1.41 26.95
CA GLU A 611 15.55 -1.66 27.31
C GLU A 611 15.67 -2.56 28.54
N ASP A 612 14.78 -2.36 29.50
CA ASP A 612 14.59 -3.08 30.76
C ASP A 612 13.46 -4.12 30.69
N ASN A 613 13.27 -4.76 29.53
CA ASN A 613 12.20 -5.77 29.39
C ASN A 613 12.44 -6.97 30.31
N ILE A 614 11.34 -7.52 30.85
CA ILE A 614 11.33 -8.64 31.81
C ILE A 614 12.00 -9.93 31.31
N PHE A 615 12.15 -10.09 30.00
CA PHE A 615 12.76 -11.27 29.39
C PHE A 615 14.30 -11.15 29.32
N GLY A 616 14.85 -9.95 29.57
CA GLY A 616 16.26 -9.65 29.40
C GLY A 616 16.74 -9.82 27.95
N ILE A 617 15.87 -9.52 26.98
CA ILE A 617 16.18 -9.63 25.54
C ILE A 617 16.82 -8.33 25.06
N SER A 618 17.99 -8.42 24.41
CA SER A 618 18.65 -7.25 23.82
C SER A 618 17.91 -6.71 22.60
N ARG A 619 17.98 -5.39 22.37
CA ARG A 619 17.32 -4.70 21.24
C ARG A 619 18.15 -4.80 19.97
N LEU A 620 17.81 -5.74 19.09
CA LEU A 620 18.60 -6.05 17.88
C LEU A 620 17.78 -5.93 16.60
N ASN A 621 18.47 -5.89 15.46
CA ASN A 621 17.92 -6.11 14.12
C ASN A 621 16.83 -5.13 13.64
N LYS A 622 16.88 -3.87 14.08
CA LYS A 622 15.90 -2.83 13.71
C LYS A 622 15.66 -2.74 12.21
N LYS A 623 14.50 -3.25 11.77
CA LYS A 623 14.05 -3.23 10.37
C LYS A 623 14.98 -3.95 9.39
N VAL A 624 15.82 -4.85 9.88
CA VAL A 624 16.63 -5.73 9.03
C VAL A 624 15.70 -6.63 8.22
N LEU A 625 15.97 -6.73 6.92
CA LEU A 625 15.13 -7.42 5.95
C LEU A 625 14.98 -8.91 6.29
N GLY A 626 13.75 -9.41 6.34
CA GLY A 626 13.46 -10.82 6.55
C GLY A 626 13.45 -11.31 8.00
N MET A 627 13.80 -10.46 8.96
CA MET A 627 13.73 -10.81 10.39
C MET A 627 12.29 -10.91 10.87
N MET A 628 12.03 -11.83 11.80
CA MET A 628 10.72 -11.97 12.46
C MET A 628 10.58 -10.95 13.57
N LYS A 629 9.76 -9.94 13.35
CA LYS A 629 9.45 -8.93 14.34
C LYS A 629 8.33 -9.43 15.26
N ASP A 630 8.50 -9.28 16.56
CA ASP A 630 7.37 -9.35 17.50
C ASP A 630 6.50 -8.08 17.35
N GLU A 631 5.27 -8.24 16.87
CA GLU A 631 4.33 -7.13 16.68
C GLU A 631 3.84 -6.52 17.99
N CYS A 632 3.92 -7.26 19.10
CA CYS A 632 3.57 -6.74 20.42
C CYS A 632 4.74 -5.97 21.09
N ASN A 633 5.93 -5.97 20.48
CA ASN A 633 7.14 -5.27 20.96
C ASN A 633 7.46 -5.60 22.44
N GLY A 634 7.36 -6.87 22.81
CA GLY A 634 7.55 -7.36 24.19
C GLY A 634 6.29 -7.32 25.06
N GLY A 635 5.17 -6.79 24.57
CA GLY A 635 3.88 -6.93 25.27
C GLY A 635 3.37 -8.36 25.22
N ILE A 636 2.84 -8.87 26.33
CA ILE A 636 2.40 -10.28 26.41
C ILE A 636 1.01 -10.41 25.80
N LEU A 637 0.94 -11.03 24.62
CA LEU A 637 -0.30 -11.48 24.02
C LEU A 637 -0.89 -12.60 24.87
N TYR A 638 -2.11 -12.42 25.40
CA TYR A 638 -2.67 -13.41 26.33
C TYR A 638 -4.08 -13.89 25.97
N GLU A 639 -4.78 -13.21 25.07
CA GLU A 639 -6.09 -13.67 24.60
C GLU A 639 -6.28 -13.29 23.13
N PHE A 640 -6.65 -14.27 22.31
CA PHE A 640 -6.87 -14.11 20.87
C PHE A 640 -8.24 -14.65 20.48
N VAL A 641 -8.92 -13.92 19.59
CA VAL A 641 -10.18 -14.34 18.97
C VAL A 641 -10.18 -13.98 17.47
N GLY A 642 -10.39 -14.97 16.61
CA GLY A 642 -10.42 -14.83 15.16
C GLY A 642 -11.73 -15.36 14.58
N LEU A 643 -12.49 -14.50 13.91
CA LEU A 643 -13.76 -14.91 13.29
C LEU A 643 -13.54 -15.47 11.89
N LYS A 644 -12.72 -14.77 11.10
CA LYS A 644 -12.33 -15.13 9.73
C LYS A 644 -11.15 -14.29 9.26
N SER A 645 -10.68 -14.57 8.04
CA SER A 645 -9.65 -13.75 7.37
C SER A 645 -9.96 -12.24 7.47
N LYS A 646 -9.03 -11.48 8.07
CA LYS A 646 -9.05 -10.02 8.29
C LYS A 646 -10.12 -9.53 9.29
N LEU A 647 -10.62 -10.42 10.14
CA LEU A 647 -11.60 -10.14 11.19
C LEU A 647 -11.21 -10.86 12.49
N TYR A 648 -10.48 -10.18 13.37
CA TYR A 648 -9.92 -10.75 14.60
C TYR A 648 -9.65 -9.67 15.65
N SER A 649 -9.51 -10.07 16.91
CA SER A 649 -9.15 -9.21 18.02
C SER A 649 -8.20 -9.94 18.97
N PHE A 650 -7.38 -9.19 19.69
CA PHE A 650 -6.51 -9.76 20.72
C PHE A 650 -6.23 -8.77 21.84
N LYS A 651 -5.84 -9.30 23.01
CA LYS A 651 -5.46 -8.54 24.19
C LYS A 651 -3.98 -8.72 24.50
N VAL A 652 -3.33 -7.61 24.81
CA VAL A 652 -1.90 -7.53 25.14
C VAL A 652 -1.73 -6.88 26.50
N GLN A 653 -0.94 -7.47 27.38
CA GLN A 653 -0.51 -6.84 28.62
C GLN A 653 0.63 -5.86 28.31
N ASN A 654 0.48 -4.61 28.76
CA ASN A 654 1.44 -3.54 28.48
C ASN A 654 2.78 -3.83 29.20
N PRO A 655 3.93 -3.78 28.51
CA PRO A 655 5.25 -3.98 29.12
C PRO A 655 5.50 -3.10 30.35
N ASN A 656 5.02 -1.85 30.33
CA ASN A 656 5.26 -0.89 31.41
C ASN A 656 4.54 -1.24 32.72
N ASP A 657 3.44 -2.00 32.63
CA ASP A 657 2.68 -2.41 33.82
C ASP A 657 3.27 -3.67 34.47
N ILE A 658 4.19 -4.35 33.78
CA ILE A 658 4.84 -5.57 34.30
C ILE A 658 6.00 -5.19 35.24
N ASN A 659 6.64 -4.04 35.02
CA ASN A 659 7.76 -3.55 35.82
C ASN A 659 7.34 -2.86 37.14
N ASN A 660 6.04 -2.62 37.36
CA ASN A 660 5.54 -1.88 38.52
C ASN A 660 4.87 -2.82 39.54
N THR A 661 5.66 -3.48 40.39
CA THR A 661 5.16 -4.38 41.45
C THR A 661 4.57 -3.66 42.67
N ASN A 662 4.53 -2.32 42.68
CA ASN A 662 4.24 -1.50 43.87
C ASN A 662 2.92 -0.72 43.84
N THR A 663 1.94 -1.12 43.03
CA THR A 663 0.60 -0.50 43.08
C THR A 663 -0.46 -1.49 43.53
N THR A 664 -0.76 -1.46 44.82
CA THR A 664 -1.90 -2.10 45.51
C THR A 664 -3.26 -1.46 45.18
N ASN A 665 -3.38 -0.70 44.08
CA ASN A 665 -4.65 -0.15 43.64
C ASN A 665 -5.25 -1.02 42.53
N SER A 666 -6.08 -1.95 43.00
CA SER A 666 -7.02 -2.78 42.27
C SER A 666 -8.05 -1.95 41.50
N GLN A 667 -7.67 -1.27 40.40
CA GLN A 667 -8.65 -0.73 39.42
C GLN A 667 -8.13 -0.22 38.07
N SER A 668 -7.06 -0.77 37.50
CA SER A 668 -6.81 -0.58 36.07
C SER A 668 -6.47 -1.89 35.38
N ASP A 669 -7.50 -2.47 34.77
CA ASP A 669 -7.43 -3.53 33.78
C ASP A 669 -6.75 -2.97 32.51
N SER A 670 -5.44 -2.75 32.55
CA SER A 670 -4.65 -1.99 31.57
C SER A 670 -4.34 -2.77 30.28
N ALA A 671 -5.18 -3.75 29.94
CA ALA A 671 -5.00 -4.56 28.75
C ALA A 671 -5.23 -3.74 27.48
N ILE A 672 -4.24 -3.73 26.59
CA ILE A 672 -4.36 -3.11 25.28
C ILE A 672 -5.16 -4.05 24.38
N VAL A 673 -6.35 -3.62 23.95
CA VAL A 673 -7.22 -4.39 23.05
C VAL A 673 -7.03 -3.93 21.61
N ILE A 674 -6.53 -4.82 20.76
CA ILE A 674 -6.35 -4.56 19.33
C ILE A 674 -7.47 -5.25 18.55
N LYS A 675 -8.22 -4.45 17.77
CA LYS A 675 -9.40 -4.88 17.00
C LYS A 675 -9.16 -4.71 15.50
N LYS A 676 -9.43 -5.75 14.71
CA LYS A 676 -9.33 -5.72 13.23
C LYS A 676 -10.66 -6.15 12.64
N ALA A 677 -11.35 -5.23 11.96
CA ALA A 677 -12.60 -5.51 11.25
C ALA A 677 -12.62 -4.89 9.85
N LYS A 678 -12.09 -5.63 8.86
CA LYS A 678 -11.98 -5.11 7.49
C LYS A 678 -13.34 -4.71 6.91
N GLY A 679 -13.42 -3.46 6.46
CA GLY A 679 -14.60 -2.90 5.78
C GLY A 679 -15.51 -2.08 6.70
N VAL A 680 -15.26 -2.09 8.00
CA VAL A 680 -15.89 -1.18 8.97
C VAL A 680 -14.99 0.05 9.14
N LEU A 681 -15.56 1.23 9.35
CA LEU A 681 -14.79 2.44 9.60
C LEU A 681 -14.00 2.34 10.92
N ASP A 682 -12.77 2.84 10.92
CA ASP A 682 -11.88 2.78 12.10
C ASP A 682 -12.48 3.46 13.34
N SER A 683 -13.24 4.55 13.17
CA SER A 683 -13.97 5.21 14.25
C SER A 683 -15.00 4.28 14.90
N VAL A 684 -15.77 3.55 14.09
CA VAL A 684 -16.78 2.61 14.54
C VAL A 684 -16.13 1.43 15.25
N VAL A 685 -15.05 0.87 14.69
CA VAL A 685 -14.28 -0.22 15.33
C VAL A 685 -13.74 0.22 16.69
N ARG A 686 -13.19 1.44 16.78
CA ARG A 686 -12.62 1.96 18.03
C ARG A 686 -13.70 2.18 19.10
N ASN A 687 -14.80 2.80 18.73
CA ASN A 687 -15.76 3.37 19.69
C ASN A 687 -16.95 2.45 20.01
N THR A 688 -17.29 1.49 19.14
CA THR A 688 -18.56 0.73 19.26
C THR A 688 -18.40 -0.79 19.28
N ILE A 689 -17.18 -1.30 19.07
CA ILE A 689 -16.90 -2.75 19.05
C ILE A 689 -15.96 -3.07 20.21
N SER A 690 -16.31 -4.04 21.05
CA SER A 690 -15.45 -4.54 22.13
C SER A 690 -14.75 -5.84 21.74
N PHE A 691 -13.86 -6.35 22.60
CA PHE A 691 -13.32 -7.71 22.45
C PHE A 691 -14.42 -8.76 22.63
N ASP A 692 -15.30 -8.55 23.60
CA ASP A 692 -16.38 -9.49 23.95
C ASP A 692 -17.41 -9.61 22.82
N ASP A 693 -17.59 -8.58 22.00
CA ASP A 693 -18.39 -8.66 20.77
C ASP A 693 -17.87 -9.76 19.83
N TYR A 694 -16.54 -9.97 19.74
CA TYR A 694 -15.96 -11.06 18.93
C TYR A 694 -16.20 -12.42 19.60
N LEU A 695 -16.02 -12.51 20.91
CA LEU A 695 -16.31 -13.76 21.66
C LEU A 695 -17.77 -14.17 21.51
N LYS A 696 -18.68 -13.21 21.65
CA LYS A 696 -20.11 -13.39 21.48
C LYS A 696 -20.43 -13.95 20.09
N CYS A 697 -19.82 -13.40 19.04
CA CYS A 697 -20.01 -13.89 17.68
C CYS A 697 -19.59 -15.37 17.52
N ILE A 698 -18.52 -15.82 18.18
CA ILE A 698 -18.12 -17.24 18.14
C ILE A 698 -19.05 -18.12 18.96
N ARG A 699 -19.29 -17.73 20.23
CA ARG A 699 -20.01 -18.57 21.21
C ARG A 699 -21.50 -18.71 20.88
N GLU A 700 -22.12 -17.62 20.41
CA GLU A 700 -23.55 -17.57 20.14
C GLU A 700 -23.87 -17.64 18.64
N ASN A 701 -22.85 -17.69 17.77
CA ASN A 701 -23.01 -17.67 16.31
C ASN A 701 -23.85 -16.48 15.78
N VAL A 702 -23.71 -15.31 16.41
CA VAL A 702 -24.46 -14.09 16.05
C VAL A 702 -23.73 -13.23 15.04
N THR A 703 -24.50 -12.47 14.26
CA THR A 703 -23.99 -11.43 13.35
C THR A 703 -24.24 -10.05 13.96
N LEU A 704 -23.20 -9.23 14.06
CA LEU A 704 -23.27 -7.91 14.67
C LEU A 704 -23.36 -6.83 13.61
N LEU A 705 -24.37 -5.97 13.72
CA LEU A 705 -24.54 -4.77 12.89
C LEU A 705 -24.04 -3.53 13.65
N ARG A 706 -23.39 -2.61 12.93
CA ARG A 706 -23.03 -1.27 13.43
C ARG A 706 -23.40 -0.20 12.42
N GLU A 707 -23.82 0.93 12.97
CA GLU A 707 -24.08 2.14 12.21
C GLU A 707 -22.76 2.84 11.86
N GLN A 708 -22.66 3.37 10.65
CA GLN A 708 -21.54 4.18 10.22
C GLN A 708 -22.01 5.33 9.32
N ARG A 709 -21.35 6.49 9.46
CA ARG A 709 -21.56 7.68 8.62
C ARG A 709 -20.38 7.89 7.70
N MET A 710 -20.64 8.13 6.43
CA MET A 710 -19.58 8.35 5.44
C MET A 710 -20.04 9.31 4.35
N ILE A 711 -19.08 10.02 3.76
CA ILE A 711 -19.31 10.81 2.56
C ILE A 711 -19.33 9.88 1.36
N ARG A 712 -20.36 10.00 0.50
CA ARG A 712 -20.42 9.37 -0.81
C ARG A 712 -20.79 10.37 -1.88
N SER A 713 -20.36 10.09 -3.09
CA SER A 713 -20.84 10.76 -4.29
C SER A 713 -21.83 9.88 -5.05
N SER A 714 -22.80 10.54 -5.69
CA SER A 714 -23.64 9.99 -6.73
C SER A 714 -23.83 11.09 -7.78
N THR A 715 -23.58 10.79 -9.05
CA THR A 715 -23.65 11.74 -10.17
C THR A 715 -22.85 13.03 -9.94
N HIS A 716 -21.73 12.92 -9.21
CA HIS A 716 -20.89 14.03 -8.73
C HIS A 716 -21.54 14.98 -7.72
N ASP A 717 -22.71 14.65 -7.19
CA ASP A 717 -23.27 15.31 -6.01
C ASP A 717 -22.80 14.55 -4.76
N ILE A 718 -22.39 15.30 -3.74
CA ILE A 718 -21.80 14.75 -2.51
C ILE A 718 -22.87 14.70 -1.42
N PHE A 719 -22.98 13.56 -0.75
CA PHE A 719 -23.93 13.31 0.32
C PHE A 719 -23.22 12.72 1.54
N THR A 720 -23.67 13.12 2.73
CA THR A 720 -23.40 12.37 3.95
C THR A 720 -24.43 11.28 4.07
N ILE A 721 -24.01 10.01 4.03
CA ILE A 721 -24.90 8.87 4.17
C ILE A 721 -24.74 8.19 5.52
N LYS A 722 -25.86 7.66 6.02
CA LYS A 722 -25.95 6.83 7.21
C LYS A 722 -26.23 5.39 6.77
N GLN A 723 -25.41 4.43 7.20
CA GLN A 723 -25.55 3.02 6.80
C GLN A 723 -25.38 2.08 7.99
N ASN A 724 -26.28 1.10 8.13
CA ASN A 724 -26.08 -0.06 8.99
C ASN A 724 -25.31 -1.15 8.22
N ARG A 725 -24.20 -1.60 8.78
CA ARG A 725 -23.30 -2.56 8.13
C ARG A 725 -23.02 -3.75 9.03
N VAL A 726 -22.91 -4.94 8.44
CA VAL A 726 -22.37 -6.14 9.12
C VAL A 726 -20.94 -5.85 9.53
N ALA A 727 -20.73 -5.72 10.84
CA ALA A 727 -19.46 -5.43 11.45
C ALA A 727 -18.69 -6.71 11.77
N LEU A 728 -19.34 -7.65 12.48
CA LEU A 728 -18.76 -8.94 12.87
C LEU A 728 -19.68 -10.09 12.46
N ALA A 729 -19.08 -11.21 12.03
CA ALA A 729 -19.78 -12.48 11.77
C ALA A 729 -18.79 -13.64 11.84
N ALA A 730 -19.17 -14.73 12.51
CA ALA A 730 -18.30 -15.89 12.75
C ALA A 730 -18.18 -16.86 11.56
N ASN A 731 -18.97 -16.68 10.49
CA ASN A 731 -18.91 -17.54 9.32
C ASN A 731 -17.59 -17.40 8.55
N ASP A 732 -16.79 -18.47 8.51
CA ASP A 732 -15.60 -18.59 7.66
C ASP A 732 -15.76 -19.81 6.75
N ASP A 733 -15.86 -19.59 5.45
CA ASP A 733 -15.99 -20.64 4.43
C ASP A 733 -14.64 -21.06 3.85
N LYS A 734 -13.53 -20.44 4.26
CA LYS A 734 -12.20 -20.82 3.76
C LYS A 734 -11.70 -22.17 4.31
N ARG A 735 -12.27 -22.62 5.43
CA ARG A 735 -11.93 -23.85 6.15
C ARG A 735 -13.21 -24.46 6.72
N CYS A 736 -13.16 -25.76 7.05
CA CYS A 736 -14.25 -26.44 7.72
C CYS A 736 -14.17 -26.20 9.23
N ILE A 737 -15.18 -25.55 9.82
CA ILE A 737 -15.25 -25.30 11.26
C ILE A 737 -15.75 -26.57 11.96
N GLN A 738 -15.04 -27.00 13.01
CA GLN A 738 -15.39 -28.18 13.80
C GLN A 738 -16.58 -27.89 14.75
N PRO A 739 -17.24 -28.93 15.31
CA PRO A 739 -18.41 -28.76 16.18
C PRO A 739 -18.19 -27.86 17.41
N ASP A 740 -16.95 -27.74 17.88
CA ASP A 740 -16.60 -26.84 18.99
C ASP A 740 -16.60 -25.34 18.64
N GLY A 741 -16.74 -25.00 17.35
CA GLY A 741 -16.72 -23.63 16.84
C GLY A 741 -15.34 -22.95 16.88
N ILE A 742 -14.31 -23.62 17.40
CA ILE A 742 -12.97 -23.07 17.65
C ILE A 742 -11.96 -23.65 16.68
N HIS A 743 -11.90 -24.97 16.54
CA HIS A 743 -10.94 -25.65 15.68
C HIS A 743 -11.44 -25.72 14.25
N THR A 744 -10.50 -25.75 13.29
CA THR A 744 -10.84 -25.84 11.87
C THR A 744 -9.93 -26.78 11.10
N LEU A 745 -10.51 -27.51 10.16
CA LEU A 745 -9.79 -28.34 9.21
C LEU A 745 -9.69 -27.66 7.85
N ALA A 746 -8.54 -27.76 7.20
CA ALA A 746 -8.38 -27.36 5.82
C ALA A 746 -9.25 -28.25 4.93
N TRP A 747 -9.85 -27.67 3.88
CA TRP A 747 -10.57 -28.48 2.89
C TRP A 747 -9.64 -29.54 2.28
N GLY A 748 -10.12 -30.78 2.12
CA GLY A 748 -9.33 -31.94 1.69
C GLY A 748 -8.62 -32.70 2.81
N HIS A 749 -8.76 -32.31 4.08
CA HIS A 749 -8.25 -33.10 5.20
C HIS A 749 -8.88 -34.50 5.21
N TYR A 750 -8.13 -35.53 5.62
CA TYR A 750 -8.63 -36.91 5.53
C TYR A 750 -9.84 -37.13 6.46
N LEU A 751 -9.81 -36.52 7.66
CA LEU A 751 -10.94 -36.48 8.60
C LEU A 751 -12.23 -35.88 8.03
N LEU A 752 -12.20 -35.12 6.94
CA LEU A 752 -13.40 -34.60 6.27
C LEU A 752 -13.96 -35.56 5.21
N SER A 753 -13.20 -36.59 4.85
CA SER A 753 -13.58 -37.60 3.85
C SER A 753 -14.28 -38.80 4.48
N ASP A 754 -14.05 -38.99 5.78
CA ASP A 754 -14.57 -40.10 6.59
C ASP A 754 -15.86 -39.70 7.36
N CYS A 755 -16.45 -38.55 7.02
CA CYS A 755 -17.75 -38.05 7.47
C CYS A 755 -18.64 -37.81 6.24
#